data_AF-A0AAD4MYF4-F1
#
_entry.id   AF-A0AAD4MYF4-F1
#
_cell.length_a   1.000
_cell.length_b   1.000
_cell.length_c   1.000
_cell.angle_alpha   90.00
_cell.angle_beta   90.00
_cell.angle_gamma   90.00
#
_symmetry.space_group_name_H-M   'P 1'
#
loop_
_entity.id
_entity.type
_entity.pdbx_description
1 polymer ?
#
loop_
_entity_poly.entity_id
_entity_poly.type
_entity_poly.pdbx_seq_one_letter_code
_entity_poly.pdbx_strand_id
1 'polypeptide(L)'
;MFPNRKFSVIACQAVSITITEAVGKRIFDIRNNKYRLLQKHEWQYKNDHTVTDFLGDQQNMKATTSYKHLVPDHFPPRIIYVPYDHVKPIEHGSPVIKRYSDPSIMKNWNKKLVERKFRRLRLPAIKEPLSEPIAISHQPCGADEVNKLMAKEESNDPENEVKNTKALYQKKEAILNDAVKYNPANVDLALKKIEIDQEYYGVNSLDVQSGLNRAVNKFCNSIKMWSMYIQMRQNDRSSFTLSDTISIIDKCIRNLVDIRDGVKVSHKAEPGTDAFLLDLVVHRTKLLIESDYISWAIASVQAIAEFHFFDIAMSPEMKCSTFKNFWETGVPRIGDDFAMGWRKSNYNEKFTEKEQEQLLAQVARINKREDLIQQEHQKFGMPNIDVWRCVDILRTEETWRPVRYSGQDENHIQYLNRVIKFDQIKPILFHLSDKKLACDLVFRLLQLFGAVIPGMEFVNQESTLRRISSSDLPNFSLEYRDIRKFMDNFFDLFANADGVDSIRTRTAKLITNVTLGLLAEDSMSIQEKANSIKNLAMKYFHADTKMAEAEKMVQIFFILKQLELIGASHMFLKFFFQFLELKQMNYWVIENRVERLVYLNMALEICRRLPFDGSGVVAENWPKKLNGITKKKFLVFLGISGTITEVDVTPEIVNMAKTNWIKHLKMLDPCVKEAAEDYQISDLSWLGNEAEITLELGALFTYETSPVYEAPSVLEYVISKSNLGRRLSNKAFVYAMKVNVYEHHIQRLPCFGKQKLRELLDDAISMFPEKVEFIKKYLELKRNIFEKRIFLKKLPDCAGKSKLVRSAAKIFLEWDYYSKHPENSHALMLLRQALEDSAREEASNGYPDAYFWCFLMYIEAQIARGSVKRMDEASLLYVFTLGQKLCPWSKTFIFESTKGRSNSEEYLSVAYNSIITAGLNLLCIPNEVSEILRPNAEIDQQEV
;
A
#
# COMPACT_ATOMS: atom_id res chain seq x y z
N MET A 1 -34.64 -12.26 8.35
CA MET A 1 -34.15 -11.28 7.35
C MET A 1 -32.72 -10.92 7.70
N PHE A 2 -31.76 -11.28 6.86
CA PHE A 2 -30.42 -10.70 6.76
C PHE A 2 -30.15 -10.50 5.26
N PRO A 3 -29.28 -9.56 4.85
CA PRO A 3 -29.15 -9.22 3.44
C PRO A 3 -28.63 -10.42 2.65
N ASN A 4 -29.34 -10.78 1.59
CA ASN A 4 -28.86 -11.78 0.65
C ASN A 4 -27.51 -11.31 0.09
N ARG A 5 -26.43 -12.02 0.41
CA ARG A 5 -25.24 -12.07 -0.45
C ARG A 5 -25.69 -12.68 -1.78
N LYS A 6 -26.28 -11.84 -2.65
CA LYS A 6 -26.54 -12.19 -4.04
C LYS A 6 -25.18 -12.41 -4.68
N PHE A 7 -24.79 -13.68 -4.78
CA PHE A 7 -23.95 -14.12 -5.87
C PHE A 7 -24.55 -13.52 -7.15
N SER A 8 -23.84 -12.59 -7.77
CA SER A 8 -24.09 -12.23 -9.15
C SER A 8 -23.67 -13.43 -10.00
N VAL A 9 -24.55 -14.43 -10.05
CA VAL A 9 -24.59 -15.38 -11.14
C VAL A 9 -24.80 -14.51 -12.38
N ILE A 10 -23.70 -14.25 -13.10
CA ILE A 10 -23.79 -13.77 -14.47
C ILE A 10 -24.58 -14.87 -15.18
N ALA A 11 -25.82 -14.56 -15.53
CA ALA A 11 -26.67 -15.50 -16.23
C ALA A 11 -26.00 -15.80 -17.57
N CYS A 12 -25.40 -16.99 -17.67
CA CYS A 12 -25.08 -17.58 -18.96
C CYS A 12 -26.38 -17.67 -19.74
N GLN A 13 -26.62 -16.70 -20.62
CA GLN A 13 -27.69 -16.80 -21.60
C GLN A 13 -27.36 -18.00 -22.48
N ALA A 14 -28.11 -19.08 -22.27
CA ALA A 14 -28.05 -20.28 -23.07
C ALA A 14 -28.55 -19.97 -24.49
N VAL A 15 -27.65 -19.45 -25.33
CA VAL A 15 -27.88 -19.37 -26.77
C VAL A 15 -27.65 -20.77 -27.32
N SER A 16 -28.72 -21.57 -27.28
CA SER A 16 -28.77 -22.86 -27.96
C SER A 16 -28.71 -22.61 -29.48
N ILE A 17 -27.52 -22.73 -30.05
CA ILE A 17 -27.33 -22.84 -31.50
C ILE A 17 -27.09 -24.31 -31.82
N THR A 18 -28.18 -24.97 -32.19
CA THR A 18 -28.15 -26.25 -32.89
C THR A 18 -27.56 -26.01 -34.28
N ILE A 19 -26.25 -26.25 -34.46
CA ILE A 19 -25.68 -26.47 -35.79
C ILE A 19 -25.42 -27.96 -35.94
N THR A 20 -26.25 -28.54 -36.80
CA THR A 20 -26.18 -29.91 -37.28
C THR A 20 -24.85 -30.17 -37.98
N GLU A 21 -24.49 -31.45 -38.02
CA GLU A 21 -23.35 -32.05 -38.70
C GLU A 21 -22.97 -31.40 -40.04
N ALA A 22 -21.67 -31.08 -40.23
CA ALA A 22 -20.87 -31.66 -41.31
C ALA A 22 -19.36 -31.31 -41.21
N VAL A 23 -18.54 -32.24 -41.72
CA VAL A 23 -17.13 -32.10 -42.11
C VAL A 23 -16.05 -31.93 -41.01
N GLY A 24 -15.29 -33.02 -40.79
CA GLY A 24 -13.82 -32.90 -40.76
C GLY A 24 -13.08 -33.28 -39.48
N LYS A 25 -13.01 -34.59 -39.16
CA LYS A 25 -12.00 -35.11 -38.21
C LYS A 25 -10.59 -34.63 -38.60
N ARG A 26 -9.90 -33.92 -37.71
CA ARG A 26 -8.42 -33.92 -37.65
C ARG A 26 -7.97 -34.19 -36.22
N ILE A 27 -7.46 -35.41 -36.03
CA ILE A 27 -6.74 -35.84 -34.84
C ILE A 27 -5.50 -34.95 -34.69
N PHE A 28 -5.29 -34.42 -33.49
CA PHE A 28 -4.15 -33.55 -33.22
C PHE A 28 -2.89 -34.41 -33.04
N ASP A 29 -2.12 -34.58 -34.12
CA ASP A 29 -0.86 -35.34 -34.08
C ASP A 29 0.23 -34.53 -33.35
N ILE A 30 0.56 -35.00 -32.14
CA ILE A 30 1.54 -34.39 -31.23
C ILE A 30 2.95 -34.37 -31.84
N ARG A 31 3.24 -35.12 -32.91
CA ARG A 31 4.57 -35.20 -33.52
C ARG A 31 4.96 -34.02 -34.42
N ASN A 32 4.04 -33.10 -34.73
CA ASN A 32 4.27 -32.02 -35.71
C ASN A 32 4.07 -30.57 -35.19
N ASN A 33 4.07 -30.34 -33.87
CA ASN A 33 3.98 -28.96 -33.34
C ASN A 33 5.34 -28.22 -33.45
N LYS A 34 5.36 -27.07 -34.13
CA LYS A 34 6.58 -26.27 -34.39
C LYS A 34 7.05 -25.40 -33.22
N TYR A 35 6.32 -25.37 -32.10
CA TYR A 35 6.76 -24.68 -30.88
C TYR A 35 7.28 -25.70 -29.85
N ARG A 36 8.50 -26.19 -30.07
CA ARG A 36 9.25 -26.99 -29.09
C ARG A 36 10.18 -26.06 -28.30
N LEU A 37 10.20 -26.22 -26.98
CA LEU A 37 11.14 -25.53 -26.09
C LEU A 37 12.58 -25.78 -26.56
N LEU A 38 13.33 -24.69 -26.81
CA LEU A 38 14.74 -24.76 -27.23
C LEU A 38 15.60 -25.31 -26.08
N GLN A 39 16.48 -26.25 -26.39
CA GLN A 39 17.39 -26.87 -25.42
C GLN A 39 18.74 -26.13 -25.34
N LYS A 40 19.51 -26.44 -24.29
CA LYS A 40 20.65 -25.68 -23.74
C LYS A 40 21.91 -25.55 -24.65
N HIS A 41 21.87 -25.91 -25.93
CA HIS A 41 23.06 -26.19 -26.76
C HIS A 41 23.09 -25.57 -28.18
N GLU A 42 22.42 -24.43 -28.43
CA GLU A 42 22.47 -23.74 -29.73
C GLU A 42 23.20 -22.38 -29.68
N TRP A 43 24.42 -22.37 -29.11
CA TRP A 43 25.34 -21.23 -29.21
C TRP A 43 26.75 -21.70 -29.61
N GLN A 44 27.27 -21.22 -30.74
CA GLN A 44 28.70 -21.29 -31.04
C GLN A 44 29.33 -19.91 -30.84
N TYR A 45 30.23 -19.81 -29.85
CA TYR A 45 31.11 -18.65 -29.71
C TYR A 45 32.12 -18.63 -30.86
N LYS A 46 32.26 -17.47 -31.50
CA LYS A 46 33.42 -17.17 -32.35
C LYS A 46 34.49 -16.42 -31.54
N ASN A 47 35.73 -16.53 -31.99
CA ASN A 47 36.92 -15.97 -31.32
C ASN A 47 37.00 -14.42 -31.33
N ASP A 48 35.91 -13.73 -31.70
CA ASP A 48 35.77 -12.26 -31.68
C ASP A 48 34.74 -11.75 -30.65
N HIS A 49 34.21 -12.64 -29.79
CA HIS A 49 33.21 -12.35 -28.75
C HIS A 49 31.88 -11.79 -29.27
N THR A 50 31.46 -12.17 -30.48
CA THR A 50 30.09 -11.93 -30.95
C THR A 50 29.21 -13.18 -30.88
N VAL A 51 27.90 -12.99 -30.70
CA VAL A 51 26.88 -14.04 -30.58
C VAL A 51 25.74 -13.73 -31.56
N THR A 52 25.38 -14.69 -32.42
CA THR A 52 24.36 -14.53 -33.46
C THR A 52 23.38 -15.70 -33.49
N ASP A 53 22.09 -15.41 -33.44
CA ASP A 53 20.99 -16.37 -33.58
C ASP A 53 20.74 -16.70 -35.06
N PHE A 54 20.85 -17.99 -35.42
CA PHE A 54 20.72 -18.47 -36.79
C PHE A 54 19.26 -18.56 -37.30
N LEU A 55 18.27 -18.51 -36.41
CA LEU A 55 16.84 -18.55 -36.76
C LEU A 55 16.25 -17.17 -37.07
N GLY A 56 16.79 -16.10 -36.50
CA GLY A 56 16.38 -14.71 -36.82
C GLY A 56 16.67 -14.33 -38.28
N ASP A 57 17.86 -14.64 -38.79
CA ASP A 57 18.27 -14.18 -40.12
C ASP A 57 17.66 -14.98 -41.28
N GLN A 58 17.26 -16.25 -41.08
CA GLN A 58 16.49 -16.98 -42.10
C GLN A 58 15.07 -16.43 -42.32
N GLN A 59 14.49 -15.73 -41.34
CA GLN A 59 13.20 -15.04 -41.53
C GLN A 59 13.39 -13.70 -42.26
N ASN A 60 14.47 -12.96 -41.95
CA ASN A 60 14.80 -11.72 -42.67
C ASN A 60 15.21 -11.95 -44.13
N MET A 61 15.90 -13.05 -44.45
CA MET A 61 16.25 -13.40 -45.85
C MET A 61 15.08 -13.90 -46.70
N LYS A 62 13.87 -14.10 -46.15
CA LYS A 62 12.69 -14.53 -46.91
C LYS A 62 11.70 -13.39 -47.23
N ALA A 63 12.04 -12.15 -46.90
CA ALA A 63 11.22 -10.97 -47.18
C ALA A 63 11.65 -10.17 -48.44
N THR A 64 12.55 -10.71 -49.28
CA THR A 64 13.02 -10.06 -50.51
C THR A 64 12.53 -10.75 -51.78
N THR A 65 11.25 -10.53 -52.14
CA THR A 65 10.78 -10.72 -53.52
C THR A 65 9.71 -9.69 -53.91
N SER A 66 10.14 -8.73 -54.74
CA SER A 66 9.39 -7.95 -55.73
C SER A 66 7.85 -8.03 -55.73
N TYR A 67 7.21 -6.90 -55.40
CA TYR A 67 6.12 -6.35 -56.23
C TYR A 67 6.51 -4.95 -56.73
N LYS A 68 7.31 -4.91 -57.81
CA LYS A 68 7.12 -3.86 -58.83
C LYS A 68 5.74 -4.05 -59.49
N HIS A 69 5.22 -2.98 -60.07
CA HIS A 69 3.95 -2.91 -60.81
C HIS A 69 2.67 -2.91 -59.95
N LEU A 70 2.28 -1.71 -59.49
CA LEU A 70 0.92 -1.15 -59.61
C LEU A 70 0.89 0.23 -58.93
N VAL A 71 1.40 1.25 -59.63
CA VAL A 71 1.19 2.67 -59.31
C VAL A 71 0.73 3.35 -60.59
N PRO A 72 -0.50 3.88 -60.66
CA PRO A 72 -0.85 4.87 -61.66
C PRO A 72 -0.17 6.19 -61.28
N ASP A 73 0.54 6.80 -62.23
CA ASP A 73 1.00 8.19 -62.08
C ASP A 73 -0.19 9.11 -61.76
N HIS A 74 0.01 10.14 -60.92
CA HIS A 74 -0.36 11.54 -61.24
C HIS A 74 0.02 12.55 -60.12
N PHE A 75 0.93 13.46 -60.52
CA PHE A 75 1.22 14.81 -60.01
C PHE A 75 1.81 15.08 -58.59
N PRO A 76 2.84 15.94 -58.48
CA PRO A 76 3.52 16.30 -57.23
C PRO A 76 2.91 17.52 -56.52
N PRO A 77 3.20 17.74 -55.22
CA PRO A 77 2.76 18.93 -54.49
C PRO A 77 3.48 20.20 -54.98
N ARG A 78 2.71 21.21 -55.38
CA ARG A 78 3.24 22.55 -55.69
C ARG A 78 3.72 23.26 -54.42
N ILE A 79 4.99 23.63 -54.40
CA ILE A 79 5.48 24.75 -53.59
C ILE A 79 4.91 26.03 -54.19
N ILE A 80 4.21 26.85 -53.39
CA ILE A 80 3.81 28.20 -53.80
C ILE A 80 4.67 29.21 -53.04
N TYR A 81 5.62 29.78 -53.76
CA TYR A 81 6.20 31.09 -53.46
C TYR A 81 5.17 32.18 -53.86
N VAL A 82 5.08 33.26 -53.08
CA VAL A 82 4.55 34.55 -53.56
C VAL A 82 5.50 35.67 -53.08
N PRO A 83 6.12 36.43 -53.99
CA PRO A 83 7.01 37.54 -53.64
C PRO A 83 6.31 38.92 -53.64
N TYR A 84 6.85 39.85 -52.83
CA TYR A 84 6.94 41.33 -52.93
C TYR A 84 5.92 42.10 -53.82
N ASP A 85 5.34 43.24 -53.40
CA ASP A 85 6.10 44.46 -53.04
C ASP A 85 5.26 45.59 -52.38
N HIS A 86 5.95 46.66 -51.93
CA HIS A 86 5.50 48.05 -51.56
C HIS A 86 5.91 48.60 -50.17
N VAL A 87 7.20 48.95 -49.98
CA VAL A 87 7.71 50.35 -49.90
C VAL A 87 6.82 51.36 -49.10
N LYS A 88 7.19 52.02 -47.96
CA LYS A 88 8.37 52.90 -47.63
C LYS A 88 8.44 53.31 -46.10
N PRO A 89 9.31 54.22 -45.56
CA PRO A 89 10.47 53.86 -44.70
C PRO A 89 10.62 54.66 -43.34
N ILE A 90 11.86 54.69 -42.77
CA ILE A 90 12.43 55.51 -41.64
C ILE A 90 12.16 54.94 -40.23
N GLU A 91 13.02 54.94 -39.19
CA GLU A 91 14.48 54.86 -38.90
C GLU A 91 14.59 54.74 -37.34
N HIS A 92 15.66 54.40 -36.62
CA HIS A 92 17.06 53.94 -36.80
C HIS A 92 17.38 53.02 -35.57
N GLY A 93 18.52 52.37 -35.31
CA GLY A 93 19.84 52.26 -35.92
C GLY A 93 20.67 51.20 -35.15
N SER A 94 21.71 50.62 -35.76
CA SER A 94 22.61 49.61 -35.14
C SER A 94 24.04 50.16 -34.97
N PRO A 95 24.93 49.42 -34.30
CA PRO A 95 26.03 48.77 -35.05
C PRO A 95 26.23 47.27 -34.68
N VAL A 96 26.25 46.33 -35.65
CA VAL A 96 27.43 45.86 -36.45
C VAL A 96 28.40 45.01 -35.60
N ILE A 97 28.24 43.68 -35.53
CA ILE A 97 28.69 42.60 -36.45
C ILE A 97 30.19 42.22 -36.33
N LYS A 98 30.45 40.92 -36.12
CA LYS A 98 31.39 40.12 -36.94
C LYS A 98 31.02 38.63 -36.93
N ARG A 99 30.68 38.10 -38.11
CA ARG A 99 30.65 36.66 -38.42
C ARG A 99 31.97 36.27 -39.06
N TYR A 100 32.42 35.03 -38.86
CA TYR A 100 33.15 34.29 -39.88
C TYR A 100 32.51 32.92 -40.05
N SER A 101 32.36 32.51 -41.29
CA SER A 101 31.81 31.24 -41.75
C SER A 101 32.84 30.58 -42.66
N ASP A 102 33.20 29.32 -42.39
CA ASP A 102 34.01 28.51 -43.30
C ASP A 102 33.24 27.23 -43.66
N PRO A 103 32.87 27.04 -44.93
CA PRO A 103 32.18 25.85 -45.41
C PRO A 103 33.19 24.77 -45.86
N SER A 104 33.77 24.07 -44.90
CA SER A 104 34.59 22.87 -45.15
C SER A 104 34.18 21.72 -44.23
N ILE A 105 34.51 20.48 -44.63
CA ILE A 105 34.11 19.20 -43.97
C ILE A 105 32.67 18.72 -44.29
N MET A 106 32.19 18.94 -45.53
CA MET A 106 31.42 17.90 -46.23
C MET A 106 32.39 17.00 -47.02
N LYS A 107 33.06 16.06 -46.32
CA LYS A 107 33.68 14.84 -46.86
C LYS A 107 34.29 14.02 -45.71
N ASN A 108 34.17 12.69 -45.79
CA ASN A 108 34.66 11.64 -44.88
C ASN A 108 33.61 10.95 -43.99
N TRP A 109 32.52 10.48 -44.59
CA TRP A 109 31.93 9.21 -44.14
C TRP A 109 32.89 8.06 -44.49
N ASN A 110 33.07 7.12 -43.55
CA ASN A 110 34.03 6.00 -43.50
C ASN A 110 35.38 6.28 -42.82
N LYS A 111 35.40 6.19 -41.47
CA LYS A 111 36.51 5.58 -40.70
C LYS A 111 36.07 5.25 -39.26
N LYS A 112 36.73 4.24 -38.69
CA LYS A 112 36.40 3.54 -37.42
C LYS A 112 36.19 4.47 -36.22
N LEU A 113 35.27 4.07 -35.34
CA LEU A 113 35.15 4.60 -33.97
C LEU A 113 36.49 4.43 -33.22
N VAL A 114 36.97 5.52 -32.62
CA VAL A 114 38.11 5.55 -31.71
C VAL A 114 37.60 5.87 -30.31
N GLU A 115 38.06 5.11 -29.33
CA GLU A 115 37.71 5.27 -27.91
C GLU A 115 37.97 6.71 -27.41
N ARG A 116 37.10 7.22 -26.52
CA ARG A 116 37.35 8.45 -25.78
C ARG A 116 37.35 8.20 -24.27
N LYS A 117 38.54 8.30 -23.69
CA LYS A 117 38.81 8.22 -22.25
C LYS A 117 38.22 9.43 -21.52
N PHE A 118 37.53 9.20 -20.40
CA PHE A 118 37.10 10.27 -19.50
C PHE A 118 38.28 10.85 -18.71
N ARG A 119 38.36 12.18 -18.63
CA ARG A 119 39.34 12.90 -17.78
C ARG A 119 38.88 12.87 -16.32
N ARG A 120 39.76 12.44 -15.41
CA ARG A 120 39.56 12.56 -13.95
C ARG A 120 39.67 14.03 -13.51
N LEU A 121 38.72 14.48 -12.68
CA LEU A 121 38.87 15.69 -11.88
C LEU A 121 39.92 15.46 -10.77
N ARG A 122 40.72 16.48 -10.46
CA ARG A 122 41.74 16.43 -9.40
C ARG A 122 41.14 16.91 -8.07
N LEU A 123 41.41 16.20 -6.99
CA LEU A 123 41.33 16.70 -5.61
C LEU A 123 42.75 16.98 -5.08
N PRO A 124 42.93 17.87 -4.09
CA PRO A 124 44.24 18.32 -3.63
C PRO A 124 44.97 17.29 -2.77
N ALA A 125 46.29 17.45 -2.66
CA ALA A 125 47.20 16.43 -2.15
C ALA A 125 47.23 16.31 -0.62
N ILE A 126 47.24 15.06 -0.15
CA ILE A 126 47.86 14.67 1.13
C ILE A 126 49.25 14.10 0.79
N LYS A 127 50.27 14.47 1.57
CA LYS A 127 51.67 14.07 1.36
C LYS A 127 52.05 12.85 2.20
N GLU A 128 53.06 12.14 1.68
CA GLU A 128 53.94 11.15 2.33
C GLU A 128 53.50 9.65 2.38
N PRO A 129 54.46 8.70 2.27
CA PRO A 129 54.26 7.55 1.38
C PRO A 129 54.78 6.18 1.89
N LEU A 130 53.90 5.18 2.01
CA LEU A 130 54.24 3.76 2.17
C LEU A 130 53.10 2.93 1.54
N SER A 131 53.28 1.86 0.77
CA SER A 131 54.46 1.26 0.11
C SER A 131 53.93 0.39 -1.06
N GLU A 132 54.69 0.28 -2.16
CA GLU A 132 54.50 -0.53 -3.39
C GLU A 132 53.13 -1.23 -3.67
N PRO A 133 52.47 -0.96 -4.82
CA PRO A 133 51.35 -1.79 -5.27
C PRO A 133 51.85 -3.17 -5.72
N ILE A 134 51.40 -4.22 -5.04
CA ILE A 134 51.65 -5.62 -5.44
C ILE A 134 51.12 -5.82 -6.87
N ALA A 135 52.03 -6.10 -7.80
CA ALA A 135 51.69 -6.43 -9.17
C ALA A 135 51.05 -7.83 -9.23
N ILE A 136 49.72 -7.89 -9.23
CA ILE A 136 48.99 -9.12 -9.54
C ILE A 136 49.24 -9.44 -11.02
N SER A 137 50.16 -10.36 -11.25
CA SER A 137 50.46 -10.93 -12.57
C SER A 137 49.26 -11.72 -13.10
N HIS A 138 48.38 -11.04 -13.83
CA HIS A 138 47.41 -11.71 -14.70
C HIS A 138 48.12 -12.26 -15.94
N GLN A 139 48.68 -13.46 -15.83
CA GLN A 139 48.79 -14.31 -17.02
C GLN A 139 47.37 -14.70 -17.44
N PRO A 140 46.96 -14.45 -18.69
CA PRO A 140 45.67 -14.94 -19.18
C PRO A 140 45.74 -16.46 -19.28
N CYS A 141 44.83 -17.12 -18.55
CA CYS A 141 44.59 -18.56 -18.63
C CYS A 141 44.33 -18.95 -20.10
N GLY A 142 45.08 -19.94 -20.61
CA GLY A 142 45.04 -20.31 -22.03
C GLY A 142 43.66 -20.85 -22.43
N ALA A 143 43.25 -20.62 -23.68
CA ALA A 143 41.96 -21.09 -24.19
C ALA A 143 41.75 -22.61 -24.01
N ASP A 144 42.84 -23.39 -24.00
CA ASP A 144 42.81 -24.83 -23.76
C ASP A 144 42.44 -25.24 -22.32
N GLU A 145 42.70 -24.39 -21.31
CA GLU A 145 42.23 -24.64 -19.93
C GLU A 145 40.75 -24.26 -19.76
N VAL A 146 40.30 -23.19 -20.43
CA VAL A 146 38.87 -22.83 -20.48
C VAL A 146 38.08 -23.94 -21.20
N ASN A 147 38.56 -24.43 -22.34
CA ASN A 147 37.92 -25.53 -23.07
C ASN A 147 37.93 -26.85 -22.26
N LYS A 148 38.98 -27.13 -21.46
CA LYS A 148 39.01 -28.27 -20.52
C LYS A 148 38.06 -28.14 -19.34
N LEU A 149 37.69 -26.91 -18.95
CA LEU A 149 36.65 -26.66 -17.93
C LEU A 149 35.26 -26.82 -18.53
N MET A 150 35.00 -26.22 -19.71
CA MET A 150 33.72 -26.34 -20.41
C MET A 150 33.41 -27.80 -20.79
N ALA A 151 34.40 -28.56 -21.29
CA ALA A 151 34.24 -29.98 -21.61
C ALA A 151 34.00 -30.89 -20.38
N LYS A 152 34.20 -30.39 -19.15
CA LYS A 152 33.80 -31.08 -17.91
C LYS A 152 32.38 -30.74 -17.45
N GLU A 153 31.77 -29.67 -17.97
CA GLU A 153 30.38 -29.30 -17.69
C GLU A 153 29.38 -29.98 -18.63
N GLU A 154 29.83 -30.51 -19.78
CA GLU A 154 28.98 -31.23 -20.74
C GLU A 154 28.77 -32.72 -20.40
N SER A 155 29.46 -33.27 -19.39
CA SER A 155 29.10 -34.58 -18.84
C SER A 155 27.82 -34.46 -17.99
N ASN A 156 26.70 -35.02 -18.45
CA ASN A 156 25.46 -35.20 -17.67
C ASN A 156 25.62 -36.26 -16.55
N ASP A 157 26.70 -36.17 -15.78
CA ASP A 157 26.97 -36.96 -14.59
C ASP A 157 26.57 -36.13 -13.36
N PRO A 158 25.53 -36.52 -12.60
CA PRO A 158 25.04 -35.73 -11.47
C PRO A 158 26.11 -35.53 -10.38
N GLU A 159 27.15 -36.37 -10.30
CA GLU A 159 28.26 -36.11 -9.38
C GLU A 159 29.09 -34.86 -9.76
N ASN A 160 29.23 -34.56 -11.05
CA ASN A 160 30.03 -33.42 -11.51
C ASN A 160 29.28 -32.09 -11.31
N GLU A 161 27.97 -32.05 -11.51
CA GLU A 161 27.14 -30.87 -11.25
C GLU A 161 27.14 -30.51 -9.74
N VAL A 162 27.06 -31.53 -8.87
CA VAL A 162 27.20 -31.37 -7.40
C VAL A 162 28.60 -30.88 -7.01
N LYS A 163 29.67 -31.44 -7.60
CA LYS A 163 31.06 -31.01 -7.37
C LYS A 163 31.29 -29.54 -7.80
N ASN A 164 30.77 -29.13 -8.96
CA ASN A 164 30.86 -27.74 -9.43
C ASN A 164 30.08 -26.76 -8.55
N THR A 165 28.88 -27.13 -8.11
CA THR A 165 28.07 -26.31 -7.20
C THR A 165 28.79 -26.09 -5.85
N LYS A 166 29.40 -27.15 -5.30
CA LYS A 166 30.22 -27.08 -4.08
C LYS A 166 31.47 -26.19 -4.26
N ALA A 167 32.17 -26.32 -5.38
CA ALA A 167 33.35 -25.49 -5.68
C ALA A 167 32.99 -24.00 -5.87
N LEU A 168 31.81 -23.70 -6.44
CA LEU A 168 31.27 -22.34 -6.55
C LEU A 168 30.95 -21.76 -5.16
N TYR A 169 30.29 -22.53 -4.29
CA TYR A 169 30.02 -22.11 -2.92
C TYR A 169 31.31 -21.80 -2.16
N GLN A 170 32.29 -22.70 -2.17
CA GLN A 170 33.58 -22.49 -1.48
C GLN A 170 34.29 -21.21 -1.95
N LYS A 171 34.21 -20.86 -3.24
CA LYS A 171 34.72 -19.57 -3.75
C LYS A 171 33.92 -18.38 -3.25
N LYS A 172 32.58 -18.43 -3.29
CA LYS A 172 31.71 -17.36 -2.72
C LYS A 172 32.03 -17.14 -1.24
N GLU A 173 32.14 -18.21 -0.46
CA GLU A 173 32.39 -18.17 0.97
C GLU A 173 33.79 -17.62 1.29
N ALA A 174 34.84 -18.07 0.59
CA ALA A 174 36.19 -17.55 0.76
C ALA A 174 36.28 -16.04 0.49
N ILE A 175 35.69 -15.57 -0.62
CA ILE A 175 35.64 -14.14 -0.96
C ILE A 175 34.91 -13.33 0.12
N LEU A 176 33.80 -13.85 0.66
CA LEU A 176 33.06 -13.16 1.72
C LEU A 176 33.76 -13.22 3.07
N ASN A 177 34.46 -14.30 3.40
CA ASN A 177 35.29 -14.41 4.59
C ASN A 177 36.42 -13.37 4.58
N ASP A 178 37.10 -13.20 3.44
CA ASP A 178 38.09 -12.13 3.27
C ASP A 178 37.44 -10.74 3.32
N ALA A 179 36.32 -10.52 2.61
CA ALA A 179 35.64 -9.22 2.60
C ALA A 179 35.16 -8.79 4.01
N VAL A 180 34.59 -9.71 4.80
CA VAL A 180 34.18 -9.48 6.19
C VAL A 180 35.40 -9.28 7.11
N LYS A 181 36.54 -9.91 6.82
CA LYS A 181 37.79 -9.71 7.56
C LYS A 181 38.37 -8.30 7.32
N TYR A 182 38.33 -7.79 6.09
CA TYR A 182 38.80 -6.44 5.76
C TYR A 182 37.78 -5.33 6.11
N ASN A 183 36.49 -5.61 6.08
CA ASN A 183 35.44 -4.66 6.44
C ASN A 183 34.46 -5.23 7.49
N PRO A 184 34.92 -5.44 8.74
CA PRO A 184 34.16 -6.13 9.78
C PRO A 184 32.94 -5.35 10.29
N ALA A 185 32.86 -4.04 10.02
CA ALA A 185 31.72 -3.20 10.43
C ALA A 185 30.58 -3.18 9.39
N ASN A 186 30.74 -3.82 8.23
CA ASN A 186 29.74 -3.78 7.17
C ASN A 186 28.67 -4.88 7.35
N VAL A 187 27.46 -4.43 7.69
CA VAL A 187 26.27 -5.28 7.86
C VAL A 187 25.91 -6.04 6.58
N ASP A 188 26.10 -5.44 5.40
CA ASP A 188 25.69 -6.04 4.13
C ASP A 188 26.58 -7.23 3.73
N LEU A 189 27.87 -7.18 4.05
CA LEU A 189 28.76 -8.33 3.87
C LEU A 189 28.42 -9.48 4.82
N ALA A 190 28.02 -9.16 6.06
CA ALA A 190 27.59 -10.16 7.04
C ALA A 190 26.26 -10.82 6.64
N LEU A 191 25.28 -10.02 6.21
CA LEU A 191 24.00 -10.51 5.67
C LEU A 191 24.22 -11.37 4.42
N LYS A 192 25.04 -10.90 3.46
CA LYS A 192 25.29 -11.64 2.23
C LYS A 192 26.01 -12.97 2.48
N LYS A 193 26.86 -13.05 3.51
CA LYS A 193 27.41 -14.33 3.99
C LYS A 193 26.29 -15.25 4.49
N ILE A 194 25.42 -14.78 5.37
CA ILE A 194 24.34 -15.60 5.93
C ILE A 194 23.38 -16.11 4.84
N GLU A 195 23.03 -15.29 3.85
CA GLU A 195 22.22 -15.72 2.70
C GLU A 195 22.86 -16.89 1.93
N ILE A 196 24.18 -16.83 1.70
CA ILE A 196 24.92 -17.87 0.98
C ILE A 196 25.09 -19.12 1.84
N ASP A 197 25.34 -18.97 3.14
CA ASP A 197 25.39 -20.10 4.08
C ASP A 197 24.02 -20.80 4.18
N GLN A 198 22.91 -20.05 4.14
CA GLN A 198 21.55 -20.58 4.05
C GLN A 198 21.27 -21.33 2.74
N GLU A 199 21.73 -20.79 1.60
CA GLU A 199 21.60 -21.40 0.27
C GLU A 199 22.23 -22.80 0.23
N TYR A 200 23.35 -23.01 0.95
CA TYR A 200 24.17 -24.22 0.86
C TYR A 200 23.98 -25.21 2.02
N TYR A 201 23.97 -24.76 3.28
CA TYR A 201 23.79 -25.64 4.44
C TYR A 201 22.32 -25.81 4.85
N GLY A 202 21.41 -25.00 4.30
CA GLY A 202 20.01 -24.94 4.72
C GLY A 202 19.81 -24.08 5.97
N VAL A 203 18.63 -23.44 6.05
CA VAL A 203 18.29 -22.44 7.08
C VAL A 203 18.40 -22.98 8.51
N ASN A 204 18.07 -24.26 8.73
CA ASN A 204 18.09 -24.90 10.04
C ASN A 204 19.44 -25.52 10.45
N SER A 205 20.50 -25.34 9.66
CA SER A 205 21.83 -25.83 10.04
C SER A 205 22.41 -25.08 11.24
N LEU A 206 23.16 -25.79 12.09
CA LEU A 206 23.80 -25.22 13.28
C LEU A 206 24.82 -24.12 12.91
N ASP A 207 25.51 -24.25 11.78
CA ASP A 207 26.47 -23.26 11.30
C ASP A 207 25.79 -21.95 10.88
N VAL A 208 24.68 -22.02 10.13
CA VAL A 208 23.85 -20.86 9.79
C VAL A 208 23.27 -20.21 11.04
N GLN A 209 22.64 -20.99 11.93
CA GLN A 209 22.02 -20.45 13.14
C GLN A 209 23.04 -19.82 14.09
N SER A 210 24.22 -20.42 14.23
CA SER A 210 25.32 -19.84 15.02
C SER A 210 25.94 -18.61 14.34
N GLY A 211 26.07 -18.60 13.02
CA GLY A 211 26.55 -17.47 12.23
C GLY A 211 25.62 -16.25 12.33
N LEU A 212 24.31 -16.49 12.19
CA LEU A 212 23.26 -15.50 12.33
C LEU A 212 23.21 -14.93 13.76
N ASN A 213 23.25 -15.75 14.80
CA ASN A 213 23.34 -15.27 16.18
C ASN A 213 24.63 -14.47 16.45
N ARG A 214 25.79 -14.88 15.90
CA ARG A 214 27.04 -14.10 15.98
C ARG A 214 26.90 -12.73 15.32
N ALA A 215 26.29 -12.67 14.14
CA ALA A 215 26.07 -11.41 13.41
C ALA A 215 25.08 -10.48 14.13
N VAL A 216 23.94 -11.00 14.60
CA VAL A 216 22.94 -10.23 15.37
C VAL A 216 23.54 -9.68 16.66
N ASN A 217 24.37 -10.46 17.37
CA ASN A 217 25.04 -9.99 18.58
C ASN A 217 26.09 -8.91 18.28
N LYS A 218 26.78 -8.98 17.14
CA LYS A 218 27.79 -8.01 16.69
C LYS A 218 27.18 -6.69 16.19
N PHE A 219 26.02 -6.76 15.54
CA PHE A 219 25.32 -5.62 14.96
C PHE A 219 24.00 -5.36 15.71
N CYS A 220 24.01 -5.48 17.04
CA CYS A 220 22.77 -5.52 17.83
C CYS A 220 22.01 -4.19 17.91
N ASN A 221 22.65 -3.08 17.54
CA ASN A 221 22.02 -1.77 17.34
C ASN A 221 21.52 -1.54 15.90
N SER A 222 21.84 -2.43 14.95
CA SER A 222 21.57 -2.18 13.54
C SER A 222 20.15 -2.52 13.14
N ILE A 223 19.41 -1.51 12.69
CA ILE A 223 18.03 -1.66 12.19
C ILE A 223 18.01 -2.68 11.04
N LYS A 224 18.93 -2.50 10.06
CA LYS A 224 19.00 -3.35 8.86
C LYS A 224 19.27 -4.82 9.18
N MET A 225 20.15 -5.10 10.15
CA MET A 225 20.44 -6.48 10.58
C MET A 225 19.19 -7.15 11.17
N TRP A 226 18.46 -6.43 12.03
CA TRP A 226 17.24 -6.95 12.66
C TRP A 226 16.10 -7.14 11.67
N SER A 227 15.84 -6.17 10.77
CA SER A 227 14.81 -6.31 9.73
C SER A 227 15.04 -7.56 8.88
N MET A 228 16.28 -7.77 8.43
CA MET A 228 16.65 -8.91 7.59
C MET A 228 16.60 -10.24 8.36
N TYR A 229 17.00 -10.26 9.64
CA TYR A 229 16.87 -11.46 10.47
C TYR A 229 15.40 -11.88 10.66
N ILE A 230 14.51 -10.93 10.97
CA ILE A 230 13.07 -11.19 11.12
C ILE A 230 12.49 -11.69 9.79
N GLN A 231 12.80 -11.01 8.68
CA GLN A 231 12.36 -11.38 7.33
C GLN A 231 12.81 -12.79 6.92
N MET A 232 14.07 -13.16 7.17
CA MET A 232 14.61 -14.50 6.89
C MET A 232 13.86 -15.61 7.62
N ARG A 233 13.37 -15.36 8.84
CA ARG A 233 12.68 -16.36 9.67
C ARG A 233 11.18 -16.38 9.42
N GLN A 234 10.58 -15.23 9.09
CA GLN A 234 9.18 -15.12 8.73
C GLN A 234 8.83 -15.76 7.38
N ASN A 235 9.75 -15.68 6.40
CA ASN A 235 9.49 -16.03 5.00
C ASN A 235 10.06 -17.41 4.58
N ASP A 236 10.32 -18.30 5.54
CA ASP A 236 10.80 -19.66 5.29
C ASP A 236 9.86 -20.70 5.90
N ARG A 237 9.00 -21.30 5.08
CA ARG A 237 8.12 -22.41 5.47
C ARG A 237 8.82 -23.57 6.20
N SER A 238 10.11 -23.81 5.97
CA SER A 238 10.83 -24.93 6.59
C SER A 238 11.32 -24.63 8.02
N SER A 239 11.28 -23.37 8.44
CA SER A 239 11.70 -22.95 9.79
C SER A 239 10.76 -21.96 10.49
N PHE A 240 9.70 -21.52 9.81
CA PHE A 240 8.70 -20.64 10.37
C PHE A 240 7.86 -21.36 11.44
N THR A 241 7.89 -20.82 12.64
CA THR A 241 6.78 -20.91 13.59
C THR A 241 6.42 -19.50 14.04
N LEU A 242 5.14 -19.27 14.37
CA LEU A 242 4.71 -18.00 14.95
C LEU A 242 5.45 -17.71 16.26
N SER A 243 5.59 -18.71 17.14
CA SER A 243 6.22 -18.58 18.45
C SER A 243 7.68 -18.09 18.35
N ASP A 244 8.48 -18.72 17.48
CA ASP A 244 9.87 -18.31 17.26
C ASP A 244 9.98 -16.91 16.64
N THR A 245 9.10 -16.59 15.69
CA THR A 245 9.10 -15.29 15.01
C THR A 245 8.74 -14.15 15.97
N ILE A 246 7.70 -14.34 16.80
CA ILE A 246 7.33 -13.40 17.87
C ILE A 246 8.47 -13.28 18.90
N SER A 247 9.09 -14.39 19.32
CA SER A 247 10.24 -14.38 20.23
C SER A 247 11.45 -13.61 19.69
N ILE A 248 11.71 -13.69 18.37
CA ILE A 248 12.77 -12.92 17.70
C ILE A 248 12.44 -11.43 17.66
N ILE A 249 11.20 -11.05 17.35
CA ILE A 249 10.75 -9.65 17.40
C ILE A 249 10.85 -9.11 18.84
N ASP A 250 10.42 -9.87 19.84
CA ASP A 250 10.47 -9.51 21.26
C ASP A 250 11.92 -9.45 21.80
N LYS A 251 12.84 -10.23 21.22
CA LYS A 251 14.29 -10.12 21.47
C LYS A 251 14.88 -8.88 20.80
N CYS A 252 14.41 -8.51 19.60
CA CYS A 252 14.82 -7.30 18.90
C CYS A 252 14.41 -6.04 19.67
N ILE A 253 13.12 -5.91 20.01
CA ILE A 253 12.56 -4.77 20.74
C ILE A 253 13.33 -4.56 22.04
N ARG A 254 13.49 -5.60 22.87
CA ARG A 254 14.26 -5.51 24.13
C ARG A 254 15.70 -5.05 23.90
N ASN A 255 16.44 -5.66 22.96
CA ASN A 255 17.83 -5.25 22.72
C ASN A 255 17.94 -3.78 22.28
N LEU A 256 17.04 -3.30 21.42
CA LEU A 256 17.07 -1.92 20.93
C LEU A 256 16.64 -0.92 22.00
N VAL A 257 15.66 -1.26 22.83
CA VAL A 257 15.27 -0.49 24.03
C VAL A 257 16.43 -0.42 25.02
N ASP A 258 17.07 -1.56 25.36
CA ASP A 258 18.22 -1.59 26.28
C ASP A 258 19.39 -0.71 25.77
N ILE A 259 19.61 -0.65 24.46
CA ILE A 259 20.65 0.20 23.84
C ILE A 259 20.25 1.68 23.87
N ARG A 260 18.99 2.00 23.53
CA ARG A 260 18.46 3.36 23.51
C ARG A 260 18.44 3.98 24.91
N ASP A 261 18.01 3.20 25.90
CA ASP A 261 17.87 3.63 27.30
C ASP A 261 19.20 3.57 28.08
N GLY A 262 20.30 3.20 27.41
CA GLY A 262 21.66 3.20 27.97
C GLY A 262 21.99 2.02 28.88
N VAL A 263 21.06 1.08 29.10
CA VAL A 263 21.27 -0.17 29.85
C VAL A 263 22.40 -1.00 29.20
N LYS A 264 22.41 -1.07 27.87
CA LYS A 264 23.42 -1.77 27.07
C LYS A 264 24.42 -0.80 26.46
N VAL A 265 25.30 -0.27 27.30
CA VAL A 265 26.33 0.75 26.98
C VAL A 265 27.32 0.38 25.84
N SER A 266 27.36 -0.88 25.40
CA SER A 266 28.32 -1.36 24.40
C SER A 266 28.10 -0.80 23.00
N HIS A 267 26.90 -0.30 22.69
CA HIS A 267 26.53 0.26 21.39
C HIS A 267 25.71 1.54 21.60
N LYS A 268 25.56 2.34 20.54
CA LYS A 268 24.63 3.47 20.51
C LYS A 268 23.47 3.16 19.56
N ALA A 269 22.27 3.65 19.88
CA ALA A 269 21.12 3.54 19.01
C ALA A 269 21.38 4.22 17.65
N GLU A 270 20.90 3.62 16.56
CA GLU A 270 20.97 4.21 15.22
C GLU A 270 19.88 5.30 15.05
N PRO A 271 20.11 6.33 14.20
CA PRO A 271 19.05 7.27 13.86
C PRO A 271 17.80 6.55 13.34
N GLY A 272 16.65 6.86 13.93
CA GLY A 272 15.38 6.20 13.59
C GLY A 272 15.05 4.95 14.40
N THR A 273 15.84 4.57 15.42
CA THR A 273 15.51 3.41 16.29
C THR A 273 14.09 3.48 16.89
N ASP A 274 13.61 4.63 17.37
CA ASP A 274 12.23 4.73 17.89
C ASP A 274 11.16 4.51 16.83
N ALA A 275 11.35 5.03 15.61
CA ALA A 275 10.43 4.78 14.50
C ALA A 275 10.40 3.29 14.13
N PHE A 276 11.57 2.63 14.12
CA PHE A 276 11.66 1.20 13.88
C PHE A 276 11.06 0.37 15.03
N LEU A 277 11.20 0.79 16.29
CA LEU A 277 10.54 0.15 17.44
C LEU A 277 9.01 0.22 17.31
N LEU A 278 8.46 1.37 16.92
CA LEU A 278 7.03 1.52 16.61
C LEU A 278 6.60 0.58 15.47
N ASP A 279 7.37 0.54 14.38
CA ASP A 279 7.09 -0.33 13.23
C ASP A 279 7.19 -1.82 13.59
N LEU A 280 8.10 -2.23 14.47
CA LEU A 280 8.21 -3.60 14.99
C LEU A 280 6.99 -4.00 15.83
N VAL A 281 6.44 -3.09 16.64
CA VAL A 281 5.21 -3.36 17.40
C VAL A 281 4.01 -3.52 16.44
N VAL A 282 3.87 -2.64 15.44
CA VAL A 282 2.82 -2.76 14.41
C VAL A 282 2.97 -4.05 13.60
N HIS A 283 4.20 -4.41 13.21
CA HIS A 283 4.54 -5.68 12.54
C HIS A 283 4.13 -6.86 13.41
N ARG A 284 4.56 -6.91 14.68
CA ARG A 284 4.20 -7.97 15.63
C ARG A 284 2.69 -8.15 15.75
N THR A 285 1.95 -7.06 15.93
CA THR A 285 0.48 -7.11 16.01
C THR A 285 -0.16 -7.55 14.70
N LYS A 286 0.34 -7.10 13.54
CA LYS A 286 -0.17 -7.57 12.24
C LYS A 286 0.12 -9.06 12.01
N LEU A 287 1.28 -9.57 12.43
CA LEU A 287 1.61 -11.00 12.36
C LEU A 287 0.63 -11.83 13.21
N LEU A 288 0.28 -11.36 14.41
CA LEU A 288 -0.75 -11.99 15.24
C LEU A 288 -2.13 -11.99 14.56
N ILE A 289 -2.49 -10.95 13.80
CA ILE A 289 -3.76 -10.89 13.05
C ILE A 289 -3.76 -11.89 11.89
N GLU A 290 -2.71 -11.93 11.07
CA GLU A 290 -2.63 -12.81 9.90
C GLU A 290 -2.52 -14.30 10.28
N SER A 291 -1.93 -14.59 11.45
CA SER A 291 -1.92 -15.93 12.08
C SER A 291 -3.12 -16.19 13.00
N ASP A 292 -4.12 -15.29 12.97
CA ASP A 292 -5.44 -15.42 13.59
C ASP A 292 -5.49 -15.46 15.13
N TYR A 293 -4.45 -14.95 15.79
CA TYR A 293 -4.40 -14.69 17.24
C TYR A 293 -4.98 -13.29 17.57
N ILE A 294 -6.21 -13.04 17.12
CA ILE A 294 -6.85 -11.71 17.20
C ILE A 294 -6.97 -11.20 18.64
N SER A 295 -7.22 -12.11 19.60
CA SER A 295 -7.30 -11.79 21.04
C SER A 295 -5.99 -11.25 21.60
N TRP A 296 -4.84 -11.80 21.17
CA TRP A 296 -3.52 -11.30 21.54
C TRP A 296 -3.20 -9.98 20.82
N ALA A 297 -3.63 -9.84 19.57
CA ALA A 297 -3.48 -8.59 18.83
C ALA A 297 -4.25 -7.43 19.50
N ILE A 298 -5.51 -7.64 19.89
CA ILE A 298 -6.32 -6.65 20.64
C ILE A 298 -5.71 -6.35 22.00
N ALA A 299 -5.32 -7.39 22.75
CA ALA A 299 -4.64 -7.22 24.04
C ALA A 299 -3.39 -6.35 23.93
N SER A 300 -2.65 -6.43 22.81
CA SER A 300 -1.47 -5.59 22.55
C SER A 300 -1.84 -4.11 22.45
N VAL A 301 -2.95 -3.77 21.76
CA VAL A 301 -3.42 -2.37 21.63
C VAL A 301 -3.95 -1.84 22.96
N GLN A 302 -4.75 -2.64 23.67
CA GLN A 302 -5.25 -2.30 25.00
C GLN A 302 -4.08 -2.03 25.96
N ALA A 303 -3.10 -2.93 26.02
CA ALA A 303 -1.95 -2.82 26.90
C ALA A 303 -1.13 -1.55 26.65
N ILE A 304 -0.84 -1.23 25.38
CA ILE A 304 -0.07 -0.03 25.01
C ILE A 304 -0.82 1.25 25.40
N ALA A 305 -2.13 1.31 25.13
CA ALA A 305 -2.94 2.48 25.49
C ALA A 305 -3.03 2.67 27.01
N GLU A 306 -3.35 1.61 27.76
CA GLU A 306 -3.39 1.62 29.23
C GLU A 306 -2.05 2.05 29.84
N PHE A 307 -0.94 1.47 29.39
CA PHE A 307 0.40 1.72 29.91
C PHE A 307 0.93 3.13 29.63
N HIS A 308 0.51 3.80 28.54
CA HIS A 308 1.03 5.12 28.17
C HIS A 308 0.12 6.29 28.56
N PHE A 309 -1.19 6.07 28.69
CA PHE A 309 -2.17 7.15 28.82
C PHE A 309 -3.03 7.07 30.09
N PHE A 310 -3.11 5.91 30.72
CA PHE A 310 -3.85 5.68 31.97
C PHE A 310 -2.93 5.24 33.11
N ASP A 311 -1.66 5.65 33.04
CA ASP A 311 -0.63 5.26 34.00
C ASP A 311 -0.70 6.01 35.33
N ILE A 312 0.04 5.51 36.32
CA ILE A 312 0.24 6.16 37.61
C ILE A 312 1.71 6.59 37.66
N ALA A 313 1.99 7.83 38.07
CA ALA A 313 3.33 8.40 38.06
C ALA A 313 4.27 7.68 39.06
N MET A 314 5.26 6.94 38.56
CA MET A 314 6.23 6.18 39.35
C MET A 314 7.49 5.82 38.51
N SER A 315 8.49 5.15 39.11
CA SER A 315 9.68 4.70 38.37
C SER A 315 9.35 3.62 37.33
N PRO A 316 10.17 3.42 36.28
CA PRO A 316 9.92 2.43 35.24
C PRO A 316 9.75 0.99 35.76
N GLU A 317 10.54 0.60 36.75
CA GLU A 317 10.52 -0.75 37.34
C GLU A 317 9.23 -0.99 38.11
N MET A 318 8.82 0.00 38.93
CA MET A 318 7.58 -0.03 39.68
C MET A 318 6.36 0.05 38.75
N LYS A 319 6.46 0.79 37.63
CA LYS A 319 5.41 0.90 36.62
C LYS A 319 5.13 -0.46 35.98
N CYS A 320 6.16 -1.21 35.61
CA CYS A 320 6.00 -2.55 35.06
C CYS A 320 5.42 -3.56 36.06
N SER A 321 5.83 -3.52 37.34
CA SER A 321 5.32 -4.45 38.36
C SER A 321 3.86 -4.16 38.76
N THR A 322 3.50 -2.88 38.92
CA THR A 322 2.12 -2.47 39.21
C THR A 322 1.19 -2.68 38.01
N PHE A 323 1.68 -2.48 36.78
CA PHE A 323 0.91 -2.79 35.57
C PHE A 323 0.67 -4.30 35.42
N LYS A 324 1.64 -5.14 35.76
CA LYS A 324 1.45 -6.60 35.80
C LYS A 324 0.26 -6.98 36.69
N ASN A 325 0.24 -6.46 37.93
CA ASN A 325 -0.84 -6.72 38.87
C ASN A 325 -2.20 -6.28 38.29
N PHE A 326 -2.28 -5.07 37.71
CA PHE A 326 -3.48 -4.60 37.01
C PHE A 326 -3.92 -5.55 35.89
N TRP A 327 -2.99 -5.92 35.00
CA TRP A 327 -3.28 -6.77 33.86
C TRP A 327 -3.84 -8.14 34.26
N GLU A 328 -3.30 -8.71 35.34
CA GLU A 328 -3.67 -10.04 35.85
C GLU A 328 -4.93 -10.04 36.73
N THR A 329 -5.49 -8.89 37.12
CA THR A 329 -6.74 -8.81 37.92
C THR A 329 -8.03 -9.12 37.14
N GLY A 330 -8.01 -9.07 35.81
CA GLY A 330 -9.21 -9.28 34.99
C GLY A 330 -10.23 -8.13 34.95
N VAL A 331 -9.89 -6.96 35.51
CA VAL A 331 -10.72 -5.75 35.38
C VAL A 331 -10.87 -5.32 33.90
N PRO A 332 -11.99 -4.67 33.50
CA PRO A 332 -12.18 -4.15 32.15
C PRO A 332 -11.09 -3.18 31.72
N ARG A 333 -10.58 -3.36 30.50
CA ARG A 333 -9.51 -2.58 29.87
C ARG A 333 -10.10 -1.72 28.75
N ILE A 334 -9.42 -0.66 28.34
CA ILE A 334 -9.89 0.25 27.28
C ILE A 334 -10.49 -0.47 26.06
N GLY A 335 -11.68 -0.05 25.63
CA GLY A 335 -12.51 -0.73 24.61
C GLY A 335 -13.50 -1.75 25.17
N ASP A 336 -13.27 -2.29 26.37
CA ASP A 336 -14.25 -3.10 27.09
C ASP A 336 -15.40 -2.25 27.64
N ASP A 337 -16.57 -2.87 27.81
CA ASP A 337 -17.66 -2.26 28.56
C ASP A 337 -17.23 -1.95 30.00
N PHE A 338 -17.63 -0.77 30.50
CA PHE A 338 -17.32 -0.27 31.85
C PHE A 338 -15.82 -0.03 32.15
N ALA A 339 -14.95 -0.01 31.14
CA ALA A 339 -13.54 0.34 31.30
C ALA A 339 -13.36 1.79 31.77
N MET A 340 -12.53 1.98 32.81
CA MET A 340 -12.19 3.31 33.38
C MET A 340 -10.73 3.72 33.16
N GLY A 341 -9.90 2.82 32.63
CA GLY A 341 -8.46 2.97 32.46
C GLY A 341 -7.70 2.69 33.75
N TRP A 342 -6.49 2.13 33.63
CA TRP A 342 -5.69 1.56 34.72
C TRP A 342 -5.65 2.41 36.00
N ARG A 343 -5.32 3.71 35.91
CA ARG A 343 -5.29 4.67 37.04
C ARG A 343 -6.57 4.69 37.88
N LYS A 344 -7.73 4.39 37.28
CA LYS A 344 -9.07 4.49 37.89
C LYS A 344 -9.74 3.13 38.12
N SER A 345 -9.13 2.01 37.72
CA SER A 345 -9.74 0.69 37.85
C SER A 345 -9.88 0.26 39.32
N ASN A 346 -11.06 -0.24 39.67
CA ASN A 346 -11.38 -0.74 41.00
C ASN A 346 -11.13 -2.25 41.06
N TYR A 347 -10.12 -2.68 41.83
CA TYR A 347 -9.75 -4.10 41.97
C TYR A 347 -10.73 -4.93 42.82
N ASN A 348 -11.70 -4.28 43.49
CA ASN A 348 -12.66 -4.96 44.38
C ASN A 348 -14.00 -5.31 43.71
N GLU A 349 -14.21 -4.93 42.45
CA GLU A 349 -15.44 -5.24 41.71
C GLU A 349 -15.39 -6.63 41.07
N LYS A 350 -16.43 -7.43 41.27
CA LYS A 350 -16.57 -8.77 40.69
C LYS A 350 -16.92 -8.70 39.20
N PHE A 351 -15.93 -8.47 38.35
CA PHE A 351 -16.12 -8.49 36.89
C PHE A 351 -16.31 -9.90 36.31
N THR A 352 -15.90 -10.94 37.05
CA THR A 352 -15.99 -12.36 36.66
C THR A 352 -17.40 -12.80 36.29
N GLU A 353 -18.39 -12.53 37.17
CA GLU A 353 -19.75 -13.06 37.02
C GLU A 353 -20.40 -12.54 35.72
N LYS A 354 -20.24 -11.25 35.42
CA LYS A 354 -20.72 -10.63 34.16
C LYS A 354 -19.97 -11.13 32.92
N GLU A 355 -18.67 -11.41 33.02
CA GLU A 355 -17.91 -11.98 31.90
C GLU A 355 -18.36 -13.43 31.62
N GLN A 356 -18.65 -14.23 32.66
CA GLN A 356 -19.19 -15.58 32.52
C GLN A 356 -20.56 -15.58 31.81
N GLU A 357 -21.47 -14.69 32.20
CA GLU A 357 -22.76 -14.50 31.50
C GLU A 357 -22.56 -14.16 30.00
N GLN A 358 -21.62 -13.25 29.69
CA GLN A 358 -21.29 -12.88 28.31
C GLN A 358 -20.71 -14.05 27.51
N LEU A 359 -19.86 -14.88 28.12
CA LEU A 359 -19.26 -16.06 27.50
C LEU A 359 -20.31 -17.16 27.25
N LEU A 360 -21.20 -17.44 28.20
CA LEU A 360 -22.30 -18.39 28.00
C LEU A 360 -23.24 -17.94 26.87
N ALA A 361 -23.60 -16.66 26.84
CA ALA A 361 -24.38 -16.10 25.75
C ALA A 361 -23.64 -16.14 24.39
N GLN A 362 -22.30 -16.12 24.39
CA GLN A 362 -21.47 -16.29 23.20
C GLN A 362 -21.50 -17.74 22.68
N VAL A 363 -21.35 -18.75 23.55
CA VAL A 363 -21.47 -20.17 23.17
C VAL A 363 -22.83 -20.44 22.53
N ALA A 364 -23.92 -20.01 23.17
CA ALA A 364 -25.27 -20.24 22.66
C ALA A 364 -25.49 -19.63 21.25
N ARG A 365 -24.78 -18.53 20.91
CA ARG A 365 -24.80 -17.95 19.55
C ARG A 365 -23.94 -18.72 18.55
N ILE A 366 -22.77 -19.19 18.98
CA ILE A 366 -21.87 -20.02 18.16
C ILE A 366 -22.60 -21.30 17.77
N ASN A 367 -23.07 -22.08 18.73
CA ASN A 367 -23.78 -23.35 18.50
C ASN A 367 -24.94 -23.17 17.53
N LYS A 368 -25.79 -22.15 17.76
CA LYS A 368 -26.92 -21.82 16.87
C LYS A 368 -26.51 -21.46 15.43
N ARG A 369 -25.29 -20.92 15.22
CA ARG A 369 -24.76 -20.65 13.87
C ARG A 369 -24.09 -21.89 13.27
N GLU A 370 -23.49 -22.77 14.09
CA GLU A 370 -22.98 -24.08 13.65
C GLU A 370 -24.12 -25.00 13.19
N ASP A 371 -25.25 -25.03 13.90
CA ASP A 371 -26.49 -25.74 13.49
C ASP A 371 -26.96 -25.32 12.08
N LEU A 372 -26.84 -24.03 11.74
CA LEU A 372 -27.22 -23.51 10.43
C LEU A 372 -26.24 -23.96 9.34
N ILE A 373 -24.93 -24.00 9.62
CA ILE A 373 -23.92 -24.54 8.71
C ILE A 373 -24.16 -26.04 8.48
N GLN A 374 -24.53 -26.79 9.52
CA GLN A 374 -24.90 -28.20 9.42
C GLN A 374 -26.14 -28.39 8.53
N GLN A 375 -27.18 -27.56 8.70
CA GLN A 375 -28.37 -27.59 7.84
C GLN A 375 -28.04 -27.25 6.37
N GLU A 376 -27.14 -26.30 6.11
CA GLU A 376 -26.67 -26.02 4.74
C GLU A 376 -25.86 -27.18 4.15
N HIS A 377 -25.01 -27.85 4.95
CA HIS A 377 -24.32 -29.06 4.54
C HIS A 377 -25.29 -30.17 4.13
N GLN A 378 -26.27 -30.48 4.98
CA GLN A 378 -27.29 -31.51 4.71
C GLN A 378 -28.15 -31.17 3.47
N LYS A 379 -28.47 -29.89 3.27
CA LYS A 379 -29.34 -29.43 2.18
C LYS A 379 -28.65 -29.29 0.83
N PHE A 380 -27.38 -28.89 0.81
CA PHE A 380 -26.65 -28.54 -0.41
C PHE A 380 -25.42 -29.43 -0.70
N GLY A 381 -25.08 -30.39 0.17
CA GLY A 381 -23.95 -31.30 -0.04
C GLY A 381 -22.58 -30.62 0.12
N MET A 382 -22.46 -29.69 1.07
CA MET A 382 -21.26 -28.88 1.27
C MET A 382 -20.03 -29.73 1.65
N PRO A 383 -18.86 -29.59 0.99
CA PRO A 383 -17.63 -30.28 1.37
C PRO A 383 -17.24 -30.11 2.85
N ASN A 384 -16.75 -31.18 3.50
CA ASN A 384 -16.29 -31.11 4.90
C ASN A 384 -15.21 -30.03 5.12
N ILE A 385 -14.35 -29.80 4.13
CA ILE A 385 -13.33 -28.74 4.16
C ILE A 385 -13.92 -27.32 4.10
N ASP A 386 -15.08 -27.15 3.45
CA ASP A 386 -15.82 -25.90 3.43
C ASP A 386 -16.59 -25.70 4.75
N VAL A 387 -17.17 -26.77 5.32
CA VAL A 387 -17.79 -26.76 6.67
C VAL A 387 -16.76 -26.35 7.72
N TRP A 388 -15.60 -27.02 7.75
CA TRP A 388 -14.47 -26.70 8.65
C TRP A 388 -14.09 -25.22 8.58
N ARG A 389 -13.88 -24.69 7.38
CA ARG A 389 -13.53 -23.28 7.16
C ARG A 389 -14.64 -22.35 7.65
N CYS A 390 -15.91 -22.66 7.39
CA CYS A 390 -17.03 -21.83 7.82
C CYS A 390 -17.20 -21.82 9.34
N VAL A 391 -17.03 -22.96 10.02
CA VAL A 391 -17.06 -23.05 11.49
C VAL A 391 -15.89 -22.29 12.12
N ASP A 392 -14.68 -22.45 11.60
CA ASP A 392 -13.51 -21.77 12.15
C ASP A 392 -13.58 -20.24 11.94
N ILE A 393 -14.04 -19.77 10.77
CA ILE A 393 -14.35 -18.35 10.53
C ILE A 393 -15.42 -17.87 11.53
N LEU A 394 -16.54 -18.57 11.66
CA LEU A 394 -17.61 -18.25 12.62
C LEU A 394 -17.08 -18.11 14.06
N ARG A 395 -16.27 -19.07 14.53
CA ARG A 395 -15.67 -19.00 15.86
C ARG A 395 -14.74 -17.80 15.99
N THR A 396 -14.03 -17.43 14.93
CA THR A 396 -13.16 -16.24 14.90
C THR A 396 -13.97 -14.93 14.98
N GLU A 397 -15.04 -14.80 14.20
CA GLU A 397 -15.96 -13.65 14.22
C GLU A 397 -16.54 -13.37 15.62
N GLU A 398 -16.74 -14.41 16.43
CA GLU A 398 -17.31 -14.31 17.78
C GLU A 398 -16.21 -14.18 18.86
N THR A 399 -15.12 -14.95 18.79
CA THR A 399 -14.16 -15.12 19.92
C THR A 399 -12.93 -14.22 19.89
N TRP A 400 -12.86 -13.27 18.96
CA TRP A 400 -11.73 -12.34 18.76
C TRP A 400 -11.30 -11.52 20.00
N ARG A 401 -12.18 -11.28 20.97
CA ARG A 401 -11.87 -10.48 22.19
C ARG A 401 -11.07 -11.30 23.22
N PRO A 402 -10.02 -10.73 23.86
CA PRO A 402 -9.31 -11.39 24.95
C PRO A 402 -10.22 -11.65 26.15
N VAL A 403 -10.10 -12.83 26.74
CA VAL A 403 -10.84 -13.22 27.95
C VAL A 403 -10.10 -12.69 29.17
N ARG A 404 -10.83 -12.05 30.09
CA ARG A 404 -10.24 -11.39 31.26
C ARG A 404 -10.15 -12.29 32.50
N TYR A 405 -10.76 -13.47 32.48
CA TYR A 405 -10.76 -14.39 33.61
C TYR A 405 -9.53 -15.30 33.63
N SER A 406 -8.87 -15.41 34.79
CA SER A 406 -7.83 -16.40 35.06
C SER A 406 -8.09 -17.08 36.41
N GLY A 407 -8.92 -18.13 36.44
CA GLY A 407 -9.28 -18.77 37.70
C GLY A 407 -9.95 -20.15 37.61
N GLN A 408 -9.15 -21.21 37.60
CA GLN A 408 -9.44 -22.52 38.25
C GLN A 408 -10.67 -23.35 37.86
N ASP A 409 -11.61 -22.86 37.05
CA ASP A 409 -12.79 -23.62 36.65
C ASP A 409 -12.51 -24.51 35.43
N GLU A 410 -12.47 -25.83 35.63
CA GLU A 410 -12.18 -26.82 34.57
C GLU A 410 -13.19 -26.74 33.41
N ASN A 411 -14.40 -26.24 33.67
CA ASN A 411 -15.46 -26.05 32.69
C ASN A 411 -15.14 -25.00 31.60
N HIS A 412 -14.01 -24.30 31.70
CA HIS A 412 -13.65 -23.17 30.82
C HIS A 412 -12.30 -23.34 30.08
N ILE A 413 -11.76 -24.56 30.02
CA ILE A 413 -10.52 -24.91 29.30
C ILE A 413 -10.51 -24.40 27.84
N GLN A 414 -11.65 -24.42 27.17
CA GLN A 414 -11.84 -23.96 25.79
C GLN A 414 -11.52 -22.46 25.53
N TYR A 415 -11.28 -21.67 26.59
CA TYR A 415 -10.91 -20.25 26.49
C TYR A 415 -9.48 -19.92 26.87
N LEU A 416 -8.67 -20.91 27.31
CA LEU A 416 -7.33 -20.66 27.84
C LEU A 416 -6.39 -19.98 26.82
N ASN A 417 -6.56 -20.25 25.52
CA ASN A 417 -5.81 -19.59 24.44
C ASN A 417 -6.16 -18.10 24.27
N ARG A 418 -7.28 -17.62 24.82
CA ARG A 418 -7.72 -16.21 24.80
C ARG A 418 -7.36 -15.43 26.07
N VAL A 419 -6.84 -16.11 27.11
CA VAL A 419 -6.38 -15.49 28.36
C VAL A 419 -4.95 -15.00 28.19
N ILE A 420 -4.79 -13.74 27.76
CA ILE A 420 -3.48 -13.16 27.47
C ILE A 420 -2.78 -12.75 28.77
N LYS A 421 -1.67 -13.41 29.09
CA LYS A 421 -0.86 -13.15 30.30
C LYS A 421 0.05 -11.93 30.12
N PHE A 422 0.50 -11.33 31.23
CA PHE A 422 1.38 -10.15 31.18
C PHE A 422 2.67 -10.43 30.39
N ASP A 423 3.28 -11.61 30.53
CA ASP A 423 4.54 -11.93 29.82
C ASP A 423 4.40 -11.92 28.29
N GLN A 424 3.19 -12.10 27.74
CA GLN A 424 2.92 -12.04 26.29
C GLN A 424 2.84 -10.60 25.73
N ILE A 425 2.64 -9.60 26.59
CA ILE A 425 2.55 -8.17 26.23
C ILE A 425 3.72 -7.35 26.80
N LYS A 426 4.40 -7.82 27.85
CA LYS A 426 5.56 -7.17 28.46
C LYS A 426 6.62 -6.70 27.44
N PRO A 427 6.97 -7.45 26.37
CA PRO A 427 7.99 -7.01 25.41
C PRO A 427 7.66 -5.72 24.65
N ILE A 428 6.38 -5.38 24.48
CA ILE A 428 5.93 -4.17 23.77
C ILE A 428 5.62 -2.99 24.73
N LEU A 429 5.86 -3.16 26.04
CA LEU A 429 5.63 -2.15 27.08
C LEU A 429 6.94 -1.51 27.54
N PHE A 430 7.59 -0.80 26.64
CA PHE A 430 8.77 0.03 26.92
C PHE A 430 8.38 1.51 27.05
N HIS A 431 9.24 2.33 27.65
CA HIS A 431 8.96 3.76 27.79
C HIS A 431 9.10 4.48 26.44
N LEU A 432 8.11 5.31 26.09
CA LEU A 432 8.18 6.29 25.01
C LEU A 432 8.27 7.69 25.60
N SER A 433 9.35 8.41 25.29
CA SER A 433 9.62 9.75 25.85
C SER A 433 8.66 10.82 25.35
N ASP A 434 8.01 10.60 24.20
CA ASP A 434 6.99 11.49 23.63
C ASP A 434 5.63 10.77 23.57
N LYS A 435 4.62 11.35 24.22
CA LYS A 435 3.23 10.87 24.15
C LYS A 435 2.64 10.94 22.74
N LYS A 436 3.13 11.81 21.85
CA LYS A 436 2.69 11.84 20.44
C LYS A 436 3.09 10.56 19.71
N LEU A 437 4.28 10.00 19.98
CA LEU A 437 4.71 8.70 19.43
C LEU A 437 3.84 7.56 19.95
N ALA A 438 3.52 7.55 21.25
CA ALA A 438 2.59 6.57 21.82
C ALA A 438 1.18 6.68 21.20
N CYS A 439 0.72 7.91 20.91
CA CYS A 439 -0.58 8.16 20.28
C CYS A 439 -0.60 7.70 18.81
N ASP A 440 0.45 7.99 18.05
CA ASP A 440 0.63 7.51 16.68
C ASP A 440 0.68 5.98 16.62
N LEU A 441 1.38 5.34 17.57
CA LEU A 441 1.41 3.88 17.69
C LEU A 441 0.01 3.29 17.95
N VAL A 442 -0.73 3.82 18.93
CA VAL A 442 -2.11 3.38 19.21
C VAL A 442 -3.00 3.55 17.96
N PHE A 443 -2.89 4.68 17.25
CA PHE A 443 -3.64 4.88 16.01
C PHE A 443 -3.25 3.89 14.90
N ARG A 444 -1.95 3.64 14.65
CA ARG A 444 -1.51 2.62 13.66
C ARG A 444 -2.04 1.23 14.00
N LEU A 445 -2.04 0.88 15.29
CA LEU A 445 -2.56 -0.40 15.76
C LEU A 445 -4.08 -0.51 15.60
N LEU A 446 -4.85 0.55 15.88
CA LEU A 446 -6.29 0.57 15.63
C LEU A 446 -6.64 0.47 14.14
N GLN A 447 -5.80 1.03 13.24
CA GLN A 447 -6.00 0.88 11.79
C GLN A 447 -5.95 -0.58 11.32
N LEU A 448 -5.19 -1.45 12.00
CA LEU A 448 -5.17 -2.89 11.71
C LEU A 448 -6.54 -3.56 11.90
N PHE A 449 -7.42 -2.97 12.72
CA PHE A 449 -8.79 -3.45 12.99
C PHE A 449 -9.86 -2.59 12.27
N GLY A 450 -9.48 -1.88 11.20
CA GLY A 450 -10.40 -1.09 10.37
C GLY A 450 -10.74 0.30 10.89
N ALA A 451 -10.04 0.81 11.92
CA ALA A 451 -10.23 2.19 12.34
C ALA A 451 -9.75 3.18 11.27
N VAL A 452 -10.49 4.28 11.08
CA VAL A 452 -10.15 5.34 10.14
C VAL A 452 -9.67 6.56 10.93
N ILE A 453 -8.39 6.90 10.78
CA ILE A 453 -7.73 7.95 11.56
C ILE A 453 -7.44 9.17 10.66
N PRO A 454 -7.93 10.38 11.01
CA PRO A 454 -7.62 11.60 10.26
C PRO A 454 -6.12 11.84 10.10
N GLY A 455 -5.70 12.15 8.86
CA GLY A 455 -4.30 12.43 8.51
C GLY A 455 -3.36 11.22 8.49
N MET A 456 -3.83 9.99 8.67
CA MET A 456 -3.02 8.78 8.57
C MET A 456 -3.52 7.85 7.46
N GLU A 457 -2.67 7.60 6.48
CA GLU A 457 -2.92 6.59 5.45
C GLU A 457 -2.64 5.20 6.02
N PHE A 458 -3.65 4.33 6.03
CA PHE A 458 -3.40 2.90 6.15
C PHE A 458 -2.76 2.42 4.83
N VAL A 459 -1.59 1.79 4.93
CA VAL A 459 -0.81 1.36 3.75
C VAL A 459 -0.53 -0.14 3.88
N ASN A 460 -1.31 -0.91 3.13
CA ASN A 460 -1.19 -2.36 2.97
C ASN A 460 -1.45 -2.72 1.49
N GLN A 461 -1.30 -3.98 1.10
CA GLN A 461 -1.47 -4.39 -0.31
C GLN A 461 -2.87 -4.06 -0.85
N GLU A 462 -3.90 -4.38 -0.07
CA GLU A 462 -5.30 -4.14 -0.43
C GLU A 462 -5.63 -2.64 -0.60
N SER A 463 -5.37 -1.82 0.42
CA SER A 463 -5.65 -0.38 0.41
C SER A 463 -4.89 0.36 -0.68
N THR A 464 -3.65 -0.03 -0.95
CA THR A 464 -2.85 0.57 -2.03
C THR A 464 -3.46 0.24 -3.39
N LEU A 465 -3.86 -1.01 -3.62
CA LEU A 465 -4.53 -1.43 -4.85
C LEU A 465 -5.91 -0.78 -5.01
N ARG A 466 -6.72 -0.71 -3.95
CA ARG A 466 -8.05 -0.05 -3.94
C ARG A 466 -7.97 1.46 -4.17
N ARG A 467 -6.85 2.13 -3.83
CA ARG A 467 -6.65 3.57 -4.16
C ARG A 467 -6.33 3.79 -5.64
N ILE A 468 -5.60 2.87 -6.27
CA ILE A 468 -5.33 2.91 -7.71
C ILE A 468 -6.60 2.56 -8.48
N SER A 469 -7.21 1.42 -8.16
CA SER A 469 -8.37 0.88 -8.90
C SER A 469 -9.67 1.66 -8.66
N SER A 470 -10.59 1.52 -9.61
CA SER A 470 -12.01 1.87 -9.47
C SER A 470 -12.94 0.67 -9.67
N SER A 471 -12.37 -0.54 -9.76
CA SER A 471 -13.10 -1.79 -9.94
C SER A 471 -13.42 -2.45 -8.61
N ASP A 472 -14.44 -3.32 -8.61
CA ASP A 472 -14.60 -4.30 -7.54
C ASP A 472 -13.36 -5.21 -7.46
N LEU A 473 -12.84 -5.37 -6.25
CA LEU A 473 -11.66 -6.18 -5.91
C LEU A 473 -12.04 -7.09 -4.74
N PRO A 474 -11.59 -8.37 -4.72
CA PRO A 474 -11.99 -9.33 -3.71
C PRO A 474 -11.62 -8.84 -2.30
N ASN A 475 -12.50 -9.09 -1.33
CA ASN A 475 -12.25 -8.80 0.08
C ASN A 475 -11.99 -10.13 0.81
N PHE A 476 -10.93 -10.17 1.61
CA PHE A 476 -10.54 -11.32 2.43
C PHE A 476 -10.52 -10.97 3.94
N SER A 477 -10.87 -9.74 4.30
CA SER A 477 -10.92 -9.29 5.70
C SER A 477 -12.08 -9.97 6.45
N LEU A 478 -11.83 -10.33 7.71
CA LEU A 478 -12.84 -10.88 8.61
C LEU A 478 -13.64 -9.75 9.29
N GLU A 479 -14.92 -10.00 9.54
CA GLU A 479 -15.81 -9.08 10.25
C GLU A 479 -16.00 -9.54 11.70
N TYR A 480 -15.46 -8.80 12.66
CA TYR A 480 -15.53 -9.14 14.08
C TYR A 480 -16.84 -8.65 14.71
N ARG A 481 -17.59 -9.52 15.41
CA ARG A 481 -18.85 -9.14 16.07
C ARG A 481 -18.60 -8.05 17.12
N ASP A 482 -19.47 -7.05 17.16
CA ASP A 482 -19.46 -5.95 18.13
C ASP A 482 -18.17 -5.08 18.12
N ILE A 483 -17.31 -5.21 17.09
CA ILE A 483 -16.08 -4.41 16.96
C ILE A 483 -16.33 -2.90 16.95
N ARG A 484 -17.48 -2.45 16.43
CA ARG A 484 -17.86 -1.03 16.49
C ARG A 484 -18.07 -0.56 17.93
N LYS A 485 -18.73 -1.37 18.77
CA LYS A 485 -18.93 -1.06 20.20
C LYS A 485 -17.60 -1.00 20.95
N PHE A 486 -16.68 -1.91 20.64
CA PHE A 486 -15.32 -1.88 21.16
C PHE A 486 -14.58 -0.59 20.74
N MET A 487 -14.62 -0.23 19.45
CA MET A 487 -14.03 1.03 18.94
C MET A 487 -14.66 2.27 19.60
N ASP A 488 -15.98 2.28 19.77
CA ASP A 488 -16.73 3.33 20.47
C ASP A 488 -16.21 3.54 21.89
N ASN A 489 -16.23 2.47 22.70
CA ASN A 489 -15.73 2.46 24.08
C ASN A 489 -14.25 2.85 24.15
N PHE A 490 -13.43 2.39 23.20
CA PHE A 490 -11.99 2.66 23.15
C PHE A 490 -11.75 4.15 22.92
N PHE A 491 -12.35 4.73 21.87
CA PHE A 491 -12.15 6.14 21.54
C PHE A 491 -12.76 7.09 22.56
N ASP A 492 -13.89 6.74 23.20
CA ASP A 492 -14.47 7.57 24.27
C ASP A 492 -13.55 7.68 25.48
N LEU A 493 -12.92 6.57 25.89
CA LEU A 493 -11.97 6.60 26.99
C LEU A 493 -10.65 7.28 26.57
N PHE A 494 -10.14 6.95 25.37
CA PHE A 494 -8.88 7.49 24.84
C PHE A 494 -8.90 9.00 24.62
N ALA A 495 -10.02 9.55 24.11
CA ALA A 495 -10.15 10.98 23.84
C ALA A 495 -10.10 11.85 25.10
N ASN A 496 -10.28 11.26 26.29
CA ASN A 496 -10.28 11.95 27.57
C ASN A 496 -8.99 11.71 28.38
N ALA A 497 -7.95 11.14 27.77
CA ALA A 497 -6.69 10.81 28.42
C ALA A 497 -5.61 11.90 28.27
N ASP A 498 -4.74 12.02 29.28
CA ASP A 498 -3.76 13.10 29.39
C ASP A 498 -2.72 13.06 28.25
N GLY A 499 -2.72 14.07 27.38
CA GLY A 499 -1.78 14.20 26.26
C GLY A 499 -2.23 13.57 24.94
N VAL A 500 -3.51 13.18 24.83
CA VAL A 500 -4.14 12.76 23.56
C VAL A 500 -4.77 13.96 22.85
N ASP A 501 -4.67 14.02 21.52
CA ASP A 501 -5.48 14.95 20.71
C ASP A 501 -6.95 14.51 20.74
N SER A 502 -7.70 15.07 21.67
CA SER A 502 -9.13 14.78 21.86
C SER A 502 -9.98 15.08 20.63
N ILE A 503 -9.65 16.12 19.85
CA ILE A 503 -10.40 16.53 18.66
C ILE A 503 -10.21 15.48 17.56
N ARG A 504 -8.95 15.11 17.29
CA ARG A 504 -8.60 14.05 16.33
C ARG A 504 -9.22 12.71 16.73
N THR A 505 -9.19 12.37 18.01
CA THR A 505 -9.67 11.09 18.53
C THR A 505 -11.19 10.94 18.41
N ARG A 506 -11.96 11.97 18.79
CA ARG A 506 -13.43 11.97 18.60
C ARG A 506 -13.81 12.01 17.13
N THR A 507 -13.02 12.70 16.30
CA THR A 507 -13.20 12.69 14.84
C THR A 507 -12.92 11.29 14.26
N ALA A 508 -11.88 10.60 14.73
CA ALA A 508 -11.56 9.22 14.35
C ALA A 508 -12.66 8.23 14.73
N LYS A 509 -13.21 8.33 15.95
CA LYS A 509 -14.40 7.57 16.39
C LYS A 509 -15.55 7.75 15.39
N LEU A 510 -15.88 9.00 15.12
CA LEU A 510 -17.01 9.39 14.30
C LEU A 510 -16.91 8.85 12.87
N ILE A 511 -15.75 9.02 12.21
CA ILE A 511 -15.57 8.47 10.86
C ILE A 511 -15.42 6.95 10.86
N THR A 512 -14.76 6.35 11.86
CA THR A 512 -14.69 4.88 11.99
C THR A 512 -16.08 4.27 12.08
N ASN A 513 -16.97 4.85 12.90
CA ASN A 513 -18.36 4.40 13.01
C ASN A 513 -19.15 4.59 11.72
N VAL A 514 -18.91 5.68 10.98
CA VAL A 514 -19.54 5.90 9.68
C VAL A 514 -19.00 4.89 8.66
N THR A 515 -17.70 4.67 8.56
CA THR A 515 -17.10 3.68 7.64
C THR A 515 -17.59 2.26 7.97
N LEU A 516 -17.42 1.79 9.21
CA LEU A 516 -17.92 0.48 9.66
C LEU A 516 -19.45 0.39 9.57
N GLY A 517 -20.18 1.51 9.70
CA GLY A 517 -21.63 1.63 9.52
C GLY A 517 -22.06 1.37 8.09
N LEU A 518 -21.49 2.13 7.17
CA LEU A 518 -21.79 2.08 5.73
C LEU A 518 -21.36 0.75 5.09
N LEU A 519 -20.36 0.07 5.66
CA LEU A 519 -19.90 -1.26 5.23
C LEU A 519 -20.79 -2.40 5.76
N ALA A 520 -21.43 -2.25 6.92
CA ALA A 520 -22.28 -3.31 7.50
C ALA A 520 -23.66 -3.46 6.83
N GLU A 521 -24.12 -2.43 6.10
CA GLU A 521 -25.46 -2.41 5.49
C GLU A 521 -25.38 -2.42 3.95
N ASP A 522 -25.04 -3.58 3.38
CA ASP A 522 -25.06 -3.84 1.93
C ASP A 522 -26.44 -3.64 1.28
N SER A 523 -27.52 -3.68 2.07
CA SER A 523 -28.89 -3.47 1.59
C SER A 523 -29.24 -2.01 1.27
N MET A 524 -28.49 -1.02 1.76
CA MET A 524 -28.79 0.39 1.50
C MET A 524 -28.22 0.85 0.16
N SER A 525 -29.02 1.59 -0.60
CA SER A 525 -28.54 2.32 -1.79
C SER A 525 -27.56 3.43 -1.41
N ILE A 526 -26.73 3.85 -2.38
CA ILE A 526 -25.79 4.98 -2.23
C ILE A 526 -26.53 6.26 -1.78
N GLN A 527 -27.77 6.46 -2.24
CA GLN A 527 -28.59 7.63 -1.88
C GLN A 527 -29.04 7.60 -0.41
N GLU A 528 -29.42 6.43 0.11
CA GLU A 528 -29.81 6.27 1.52
C GLU A 528 -28.60 6.39 2.45
N LYS A 529 -27.47 5.78 2.05
CA LYS A 529 -26.16 5.93 2.72
C LYS A 529 -25.76 7.41 2.82
N ALA A 530 -25.84 8.14 1.70
CA ALA A 530 -25.53 9.57 1.65
C ALA A 530 -26.49 10.45 2.47
N ASN A 531 -27.80 10.15 2.45
CA ASN A 531 -28.79 10.84 3.27
C ASN A 531 -28.54 10.63 4.77
N SER A 532 -28.10 9.44 5.19
CA SER A 532 -27.76 9.14 6.58
C SER A 532 -26.51 9.92 7.04
N ILE A 533 -25.47 9.99 6.21
CA ILE A 533 -24.26 10.81 6.47
C ILE A 533 -24.63 12.30 6.59
N LYS A 534 -25.49 12.80 5.69
CA LYS A 534 -26.00 14.18 5.75
C LYS A 534 -26.77 14.45 7.05
N ASN A 535 -27.70 13.57 7.42
CA ASN A 535 -28.51 13.74 8.63
C ASN A 535 -27.63 13.73 9.89
N LEU A 536 -26.57 12.90 9.91
CA LEU A 536 -25.56 12.92 10.96
C LEU A 536 -24.82 14.27 11.02
N ALA A 537 -24.33 14.78 9.89
CA ALA A 537 -23.67 16.09 9.83
C ALA A 537 -24.59 17.24 10.28
N MET A 538 -25.86 17.23 9.86
CA MET A 538 -26.86 18.21 10.30
C MET A 538 -27.16 18.11 11.81
N LYS A 539 -27.15 16.90 12.38
CA LYS A 539 -27.28 16.70 13.83
C LYS A 539 -26.15 17.40 14.58
N TYR A 540 -24.90 17.28 14.13
CA TYR A 540 -23.76 17.99 14.74
C TYR A 540 -23.80 19.50 14.49
N PHE A 541 -24.30 19.95 13.34
CA PHE A 541 -24.47 21.38 13.03
C PHE A 541 -25.49 22.07 13.96
N HIS A 542 -26.63 21.43 14.22
CA HIS A 542 -27.69 21.94 15.10
C HIS A 542 -27.53 21.49 16.56
N ALA A 543 -26.42 20.81 16.91
CA ALA A 543 -26.19 20.34 18.26
C ALA A 543 -25.90 21.51 19.21
N ASP A 544 -26.88 21.80 20.08
CA ASP A 544 -26.76 22.75 21.18
C ASP A 544 -25.94 22.10 22.33
N THR A 545 -24.66 21.89 22.05
CA THR A 545 -23.72 21.11 22.87
C THR A 545 -22.62 21.98 23.45
N LYS A 546 -22.11 21.57 24.62
CA LYS A 546 -20.90 22.11 25.31
C LYS A 546 -19.59 22.00 24.51
N MET A 547 -19.67 21.63 23.24
CA MET A 547 -18.57 21.32 22.35
C MET A 547 -18.10 22.60 21.65
N ALA A 548 -16.78 22.81 21.55
CA ALA A 548 -16.22 24.00 20.92
C ALA A 548 -16.58 24.06 19.42
N GLU A 549 -16.85 25.25 18.89
CA GLU A 549 -17.28 25.42 17.50
C GLU A 549 -16.24 24.87 16.50
N ALA A 550 -14.95 25.11 16.75
CA ALA A 550 -13.85 24.49 16.02
C ALA A 550 -13.93 22.96 15.92
N GLU A 551 -14.26 22.29 17.02
CA GLU A 551 -14.40 20.82 17.05
C GLU A 551 -15.62 20.38 16.21
N LYS A 552 -16.73 21.13 16.24
CA LYS A 552 -17.92 20.87 15.41
C LYS A 552 -17.57 21.00 13.92
N MET A 553 -16.84 22.05 13.54
CA MET A 553 -16.40 22.26 12.15
C MET A 553 -15.53 21.10 11.65
N VAL A 554 -14.54 20.67 12.44
CA VAL A 554 -13.67 19.53 12.13
C VAL A 554 -14.49 18.26 11.91
N GLN A 555 -15.40 17.94 12.85
CA GLN A 555 -16.20 16.72 12.74
C GLN A 555 -17.14 16.75 11.53
N ILE A 556 -17.79 17.88 11.25
CA ILE A 556 -18.66 18.05 10.07
C ILE A 556 -17.86 17.87 8.76
N PHE A 557 -16.67 18.44 8.66
CA PHE A 557 -15.77 18.26 7.51
C PHE A 557 -15.47 16.78 7.25
N PHE A 558 -15.07 16.03 8.28
CA PHE A 558 -14.70 14.63 8.15
C PHE A 558 -15.89 13.67 7.98
N ILE A 559 -17.07 13.96 8.58
CA ILE A 559 -18.33 13.24 8.29
C ILE A 559 -18.68 13.41 6.82
N LEU A 560 -18.77 14.66 6.34
CA LEU A 560 -19.18 14.92 4.96
C LEU A 560 -18.16 14.35 3.97
N LYS A 561 -16.87 14.31 4.30
CA LYS A 561 -15.84 13.63 3.48
C LYS A 561 -16.09 12.13 3.28
N GLN A 562 -16.85 11.45 4.15
CA GLN A 562 -17.25 10.04 3.93
C GLN A 562 -18.15 9.87 2.70
N LEU A 563 -18.83 10.93 2.24
CA LEU A 563 -19.62 10.90 0.99
C LEU A 563 -18.75 10.59 -0.24
N GLU A 564 -17.47 10.95 -0.23
CA GLU A 564 -16.55 10.64 -1.33
C GLU A 564 -16.23 9.14 -1.39
N LEU A 565 -16.07 8.47 -0.25
CA LEU A 565 -15.75 7.03 -0.20
C LEU A 565 -16.88 6.16 -0.78
N ILE A 566 -18.14 6.61 -0.69
CA ILE A 566 -19.30 5.93 -1.28
C ILE A 566 -19.66 6.42 -2.69
N GLY A 567 -18.80 7.23 -3.33
CA GLY A 567 -19.02 7.78 -4.67
C GLY A 567 -20.07 8.89 -4.77
N ALA A 568 -20.55 9.42 -3.64
CA ALA A 568 -21.59 10.45 -3.57
C ALA A 568 -21.04 11.89 -3.74
N SER A 569 -20.06 12.08 -4.65
CA SER A 569 -19.29 13.33 -4.81
C SER A 569 -20.11 14.58 -5.13
N HIS A 570 -21.28 14.42 -5.74
CA HIS A 570 -22.20 15.54 -6.01
C HIS A 570 -22.93 16.03 -4.74
N MET A 571 -23.27 15.12 -3.82
CA MET A 571 -23.84 15.45 -2.52
C MET A 571 -22.80 16.03 -1.58
N PHE A 572 -21.56 15.51 -1.61
CA PHE A 572 -20.40 16.08 -0.91
C PHE A 572 -20.28 17.59 -1.18
N LEU A 573 -20.20 18.00 -2.44
CA LEU A 573 -20.10 19.41 -2.83
C LEU A 573 -21.29 20.25 -2.39
N LYS A 574 -22.50 19.72 -2.56
CA LYS A 574 -23.74 20.39 -2.17
C LYS A 574 -23.73 20.77 -0.69
N PHE A 575 -23.38 19.84 0.19
CA PHE A 575 -23.44 20.05 1.64
C PHE A 575 -22.27 20.89 2.15
N PHE A 576 -21.06 20.74 1.58
CA PHE A 576 -19.92 21.63 1.85
C PHE A 576 -20.26 23.09 1.53
N PHE A 577 -20.81 23.37 0.34
CA PHE A 577 -21.18 24.72 -0.05
C PHE A 577 -22.31 25.29 0.83
N GLN A 578 -23.35 24.51 1.11
CA GLN A 578 -24.43 24.92 2.01
C GLN A 578 -23.93 25.23 3.43
N PHE A 579 -22.98 24.47 3.96
CA PHE A 579 -22.37 24.74 5.27
C PHE A 579 -21.62 26.08 5.29
N LEU A 580 -20.78 26.35 4.29
CA LEU A 580 -20.06 27.62 4.19
C LEU A 580 -21.01 28.81 3.97
N GLU A 581 -22.10 28.61 3.21
CA GLU A 581 -23.14 29.62 2.93
C GLU A 581 -23.87 30.02 4.22
N LEU A 582 -24.21 29.03 5.07
CA LEU A 582 -24.87 29.24 6.35
C LEU A 582 -23.95 29.90 7.39
N LYS A 583 -22.64 29.61 7.37
CA LYS A 583 -21.70 30.19 8.34
C LYS A 583 -21.31 31.63 8.03
N GLN A 584 -21.32 32.05 6.77
CA GLN A 584 -20.96 33.42 6.30
C GLN A 584 -19.60 33.94 6.81
N MET A 585 -18.70 33.05 7.23
CA MET A 585 -17.41 33.45 7.80
C MET A 585 -16.45 33.95 6.72
N ASN A 586 -15.82 35.08 6.99
CA ASN A 586 -14.71 35.64 6.20
C ASN A 586 -13.39 35.02 6.69
N TYR A 587 -12.78 34.12 5.93
CA TYR A 587 -11.56 33.42 6.38
C TYR A 587 -10.35 34.34 6.61
N TRP A 588 -10.33 35.54 6.01
CA TRP A 588 -9.30 36.55 6.27
C TRP A 588 -9.39 37.16 7.68
N VAL A 589 -10.51 36.93 8.39
CA VAL A 589 -10.84 37.51 9.70
C VAL A 589 -11.01 36.44 10.80
N ILE A 590 -11.07 35.15 10.45
CA ILE A 590 -11.17 34.07 11.46
C ILE A 590 -9.89 34.03 12.31
N GLU A 591 -10.00 34.38 13.60
CA GLU A 591 -8.87 34.33 14.53
C GLU A 591 -8.46 32.88 14.85
N ASN A 592 -9.44 32.01 15.10
CA ASN A 592 -9.20 30.61 15.45
C ASN A 592 -8.58 29.83 14.28
N ARG A 593 -7.32 29.42 14.46
CA ARG A 593 -6.54 28.69 13.44
C ARG A 593 -7.19 27.36 13.01
N VAL A 594 -7.89 26.65 13.92
CA VAL A 594 -8.56 25.38 13.59
C VAL A 594 -9.75 25.62 12.66
N GLU A 595 -10.61 26.58 13.00
CA GLU A 595 -11.76 26.98 12.17
C GLU A 595 -11.29 27.48 10.79
N ARG A 596 -10.24 28.31 10.76
CA ARG A 596 -9.66 28.83 9.52
C ARG A 596 -9.06 27.72 8.64
N LEU A 597 -8.35 26.75 9.23
CA LEU A 597 -7.85 25.57 8.52
C LEU A 597 -8.98 24.70 7.95
N VAL A 598 -10.04 24.45 8.73
CA VAL A 598 -11.18 23.66 8.25
C VAL A 598 -11.90 24.39 7.12
N TYR A 599 -12.15 25.69 7.27
CA TYR A 599 -12.75 26.52 6.22
C TYR A 599 -11.93 26.46 4.93
N LEU A 600 -10.60 26.64 5.03
CA LEU A 600 -9.70 26.59 3.89
C LEU A 600 -9.68 25.22 3.20
N ASN A 601 -9.68 24.13 3.97
CA ASN A 601 -9.84 22.77 3.42
C ASN A 601 -11.19 22.61 2.71
N MET A 602 -12.30 23.08 3.30
CA MET A 602 -13.62 23.03 2.66
C MET A 602 -13.64 23.81 1.34
N ALA A 603 -13.10 25.03 1.33
CA ALA A 603 -12.99 25.87 0.15
C ALA A 603 -12.11 25.24 -0.94
N LEU A 604 -11.01 24.58 -0.55
CA LEU A 604 -10.12 23.88 -1.47
C LEU A 604 -10.79 22.64 -2.08
N GLU A 605 -11.47 21.82 -1.28
CA GLU A 605 -12.18 20.64 -1.77
C GLU A 605 -13.36 20.99 -2.69
N ILE A 606 -14.06 22.11 -2.44
CA ILE A 606 -15.00 22.68 -3.41
C ILE A 606 -14.24 23.10 -4.67
N CYS A 607 -13.23 23.96 -4.55
CA CYS A 607 -12.47 24.52 -5.67
C CYS A 607 -11.91 23.45 -6.61
N ARG A 608 -11.34 22.37 -6.06
CA ARG A 608 -10.78 21.23 -6.82
C ARG A 608 -11.80 20.59 -7.77
N ARG A 609 -13.08 20.54 -7.38
CA ARG A 609 -14.16 19.89 -8.18
C ARG A 609 -15.05 20.87 -8.96
N LEU A 610 -14.95 22.18 -8.72
CA LEU A 610 -15.63 23.19 -9.57
C LEU A 610 -15.13 23.12 -11.03
N PRO A 611 -16.01 23.31 -12.03
CA PRO A 611 -15.60 23.42 -13.43
C PRO A 611 -14.71 24.65 -13.62
N PHE A 612 -13.70 24.53 -14.47
CA PHE A 612 -12.85 25.66 -14.87
C PHE A 612 -13.64 26.65 -15.75
N ASP A 613 -13.19 27.91 -15.87
CA ASP A 613 -13.94 28.90 -16.64
C ASP A 613 -14.00 28.55 -18.14
N GLY A 614 -15.20 28.55 -18.72
CA GLY A 614 -15.41 28.20 -20.13
C GLY A 614 -15.39 26.69 -20.48
N SER A 615 -15.38 25.78 -19.50
CA SER A 615 -15.66 24.36 -19.78
C SER A 615 -17.17 24.15 -19.99
N GLY A 616 -17.59 23.84 -21.23
CA GLY A 616 -19.01 23.72 -21.63
C GLY A 616 -19.77 22.51 -21.08
N VAL A 617 -19.25 21.81 -20.07
CA VAL A 617 -19.89 20.64 -19.45
C VAL A 617 -20.19 20.95 -17.99
N VAL A 618 -21.44 21.27 -17.69
CA VAL A 618 -21.97 21.11 -16.33
C VAL A 618 -22.13 19.61 -16.13
N ALA A 619 -21.45 19.03 -15.14
CA ALA A 619 -21.59 17.61 -14.85
C ALA A 619 -23.06 17.29 -14.51
N GLU A 620 -23.61 16.22 -15.08
CA GLU A 620 -24.95 15.76 -14.71
C GLU A 620 -25.01 15.52 -13.19
N ASN A 621 -26.12 15.94 -12.57
CA ASN A 621 -26.35 15.97 -11.12
C ASN A 621 -25.69 17.11 -10.32
N TRP A 622 -25.29 18.21 -10.98
CA TRP A 622 -24.86 19.44 -10.30
C TRP A 622 -25.98 20.06 -9.43
N PRO A 623 -25.68 20.61 -8.22
CA PRO A 623 -26.69 21.29 -7.40
C PRO A 623 -27.19 22.58 -8.06
N LYS A 624 -28.52 22.77 -8.17
CA LYS A 624 -29.13 23.94 -8.84
C LYS A 624 -28.60 25.31 -8.40
N LYS A 625 -28.26 25.48 -7.10
CA LYS A 625 -27.65 26.70 -6.54
C LYS A 625 -26.21 26.97 -7.05
N LEU A 626 -25.49 25.92 -7.46
CA LEU A 626 -24.12 26.00 -7.98
C LEU A 626 -24.08 26.10 -9.51
N ASN A 627 -25.23 26.03 -10.21
CA ASN A 627 -25.27 26.10 -11.67
C ASN A 627 -24.70 27.45 -12.15
N GLY A 628 -23.68 27.40 -12.99
CA GLY A 628 -23.01 28.61 -13.50
C GLY A 628 -21.96 29.23 -12.58
N ILE A 629 -21.62 28.60 -11.45
CA ILE A 629 -20.44 28.94 -10.65
C ILE A 629 -19.22 28.19 -11.22
N THR A 630 -18.32 28.94 -11.85
CA THR A 630 -17.00 28.43 -12.29
C THR A 630 -15.97 28.61 -11.18
N LYS A 631 -14.87 27.86 -11.26
CA LYS A 631 -13.72 27.95 -10.34
C LYS A 631 -13.17 29.39 -10.28
N LYS A 632 -13.13 30.09 -11.42
CA LYS A 632 -12.80 31.51 -11.51
C LYS A 632 -13.71 32.39 -10.67
N LYS A 633 -15.04 32.28 -10.84
CA LYS A 633 -16.03 33.02 -10.02
C LYS A 633 -15.78 32.79 -8.53
N PHE A 634 -15.74 31.52 -8.12
CA PHE A 634 -15.51 31.12 -6.73
C PHE A 634 -14.21 31.70 -6.13
N LEU A 635 -13.11 31.66 -6.88
CA LEU A 635 -11.81 32.18 -6.43
C LEU A 635 -11.72 33.71 -6.42
N VAL A 636 -12.54 34.40 -7.24
CA VAL A 636 -12.74 35.85 -7.13
C VAL A 636 -13.53 36.20 -5.87
N PHE A 637 -14.63 35.49 -5.58
CA PHE A 637 -15.43 35.71 -4.36
C PHE A 637 -14.55 35.56 -3.11
N LEU A 638 -13.87 34.41 -3.01
CA LEU A 638 -12.96 34.08 -1.92
C LEU A 638 -11.81 35.09 -1.79
N GLY A 639 -11.29 35.61 -2.91
CA GLY A 639 -10.27 36.64 -2.92
C GLY A 639 -10.73 38.01 -2.42
N ILE A 640 -11.99 38.40 -2.68
CA ILE A 640 -12.55 39.69 -2.28
C ILE A 640 -12.97 39.71 -0.82
N SER A 641 -13.96 38.88 -0.48
CA SER A 641 -14.69 38.97 0.78
C SER A 641 -14.23 37.93 1.80
N GLY A 642 -13.39 36.97 1.39
CA GLY A 642 -13.08 35.79 2.20
C GLY A 642 -14.30 34.92 2.52
N THR A 643 -15.43 35.18 1.86
CA THR A 643 -16.67 34.41 1.95
C THR A 643 -16.95 33.75 0.60
N ILE A 644 -17.93 32.86 0.55
CA ILE A 644 -18.42 32.27 -0.71
C ILE A 644 -19.64 33.01 -1.29
N THR A 645 -19.87 34.27 -0.89
CA THR A 645 -20.98 35.09 -1.39
C THR A 645 -20.73 35.52 -2.84
N GLU A 646 -21.77 35.45 -3.69
CA GLU A 646 -21.65 35.82 -5.10
C GLU A 646 -21.37 37.32 -5.29
N VAL A 647 -20.45 37.63 -6.21
CA VAL A 647 -20.02 39.00 -6.56
C VAL A 647 -19.92 39.08 -8.08
N ASP A 648 -20.37 40.19 -8.69
CA ASP A 648 -20.21 40.39 -10.13
C ASP A 648 -18.74 40.43 -10.54
N VAL A 649 -18.35 39.58 -11.49
CA VAL A 649 -16.93 39.44 -11.88
C VAL A 649 -16.57 40.50 -12.93
N THR A 650 -16.21 41.69 -12.46
CA THR A 650 -15.63 42.77 -13.28
C THR A 650 -14.09 42.73 -13.28
N PRO A 651 -13.39 43.32 -14.26
CA PRO A 651 -11.93 43.40 -14.26
C PRO A 651 -11.34 44.11 -13.04
N GLU A 652 -12.06 45.10 -12.51
CA GLU A 652 -11.69 45.84 -11.29
C GLU A 652 -11.71 44.93 -10.06
N ILE A 653 -12.79 44.14 -9.92
CA ILE A 653 -12.97 43.17 -8.85
C ILE A 653 -11.93 42.04 -8.96
N VAL A 654 -11.58 41.59 -10.17
CA VAL A 654 -10.46 40.65 -10.36
C VAL A 654 -9.12 41.24 -9.88
N ASN A 655 -8.86 42.53 -10.13
CA ASN A 655 -7.64 43.20 -9.66
C ASN A 655 -7.62 43.41 -8.13
N MET A 656 -8.77 43.70 -7.52
CA MET A 656 -8.91 43.74 -6.06
C MET A 656 -8.65 42.36 -5.43
N ALA A 657 -9.27 41.30 -5.96
CA ALA A 657 -9.06 39.92 -5.51
C ALA A 657 -7.59 39.51 -5.60
N LYS A 658 -6.92 39.85 -6.71
CA LYS A 658 -5.48 39.61 -6.93
C LYS A 658 -4.62 40.33 -5.88
N THR A 659 -4.97 41.56 -5.51
CA THR A 659 -4.26 42.34 -4.49
C THR A 659 -4.38 41.68 -3.11
N ASN A 660 -5.57 41.19 -2.75
CA ASN A 660 -5.80 40.46 -1.50
C ASN A 660 -5.02 39.13 -1.48
N TRP A 661 -5.13 38.29 -2.52
CA TRP A 661 -4.35 37.04 -2.62
C TRP A 661 -2.84 37.29 -2.43
N ILE A 662 -2.28 38.31 -3.08
CA ILE A 662 -0.85 38.69 -2.92
C ILE A 662 -0.54 39.17 -1.49
N LYS A 663 -1.42 39.97 -0.88
CA LYS A 663 -1.26 40.45 0.50
C LYS A 663 -1.18 39.28 1.49
N HIS A 664 -2.10 38.32 1.40
CA HIS A 664 -2.16 37.22 2.35
C HIS A 664 -1.08 36.15 2.11
N LEU A 665 -0.70 35.87 0.86
CA LEU A 665 0.47 35.02 0.56
C LEU A 665 1.77 35.62 1.15
N LYS A 666 1.89 36.96 1.19
CA LYS A 666 3.01 37.63 1.88
C LYS A 666 2.91 37.54 3.40
N MET A 667 1.71 37.55 3.99
CA MET A 667 1.52 37.40 5.44
C MET A 667 1.90 36.00 5.95
N LEU A 668 1.77 34.96 5.14
CA LEU A 668 2.13 33.58 5.50
C LEU A 668 3.62 33.24 5.26
N ASP A 669 4.36 34.06 4.51
CA ASP A 669 5.78 33.84 4.18
C ASP A 669 6.71 33.81 5.42
N PRO A 670 6.51 34.61 6.49
CA PRO A 670 7.31 34.53 7.72
C PRO A 670 7.03 33.25 8.53
N CYS A 671 5.77 32.81 8.63
CA CYS A 671 5.38 31.63 9.43
C CYS A 671 6.03 30.32 8.92
N VAL A 672 6.40 30.28 7.63
CA VAL A 672 7.13 29.16 7.01
C VAL A 672 8.65 29.22 7.28
N LYS A 673 9.17 30.26 7.97
CA LYS A 673 10.54 30.24 8.54
C LYS A 673 10.54 29.50 9.88
N GLU A 674 9.70 29.93 10.82
CA GLU A 674 9.60 29.35 12.16
C GLU A 674 9.28 27.85 12.10
N ALA A 675 8.28 27.45 11.29
CA ALA A 675 7.92 26.05 11.09
C ALA A 675 8.91 25.21 10.26
N ALA A 676 9.99 25.80 9.74
CA ALA A 676 11.08 25.08 9.07
C ALA A 676 12.32 24.89 9.97
N GLU A 677 12.44 25.70 11.03
CA GLU A 677 13.52 25.64 12.02
C GLU A 677 13.11 24.80 13.24
N ASP A 678 11.85 24.91 13.69
CA ASP A 678 11.24 23.97 14.63
C ASP A 678 10.49 22.84 13.88
N TYR A 679 11.17 21.71 13.66
CA TYR A 679 10.55 20.49 13.12
C TYR A 679 9.68 19.73 14.15
N GLN A 680 9.07 20.45 15.09
CA GLN A 680 8.01 19.91 15.93
C GLN A 680 6.74 19.75 15.09
N ILE A 681 6.23 18.52 15.03
CA ILE A 681 4.94 18.23 14.40
C ILE A 681 3.87 19.05 15.12
N SER A 682 3.41 20.12 14.47
CA SER A 682 2.31 20.96 14.98
C SER A 682 1.08 20.10 15.19
N ASP A 683 0.36 20.29 16.30
CA ASP A 683 -0.75 19.42 16.72
C ASP A 683 -1.88 19.31 15.67
N LEU A 684 -1.95 20.26 14.73
CA LEU A 684 -2.95 20.33 13.67
C LEU A 684 -2.45 19.80 12.31
N SER A 685 -1.27 19.16 12.22
CA SER A 685 -0.68 18.72 10.94
C SER A 685 -1.59 17.77 10.14
N TRP A 686 -2.40 16.98 10.84
CA TRP A 686 -3.40 16.06 10.29
C TRP A 686 -4.62 16.77 9.66
N LEU A 687 -4.84 18.05 9.96
CA LEU A 687 -5.80 18.94 9.28
C LEU A 687 -5.20 19.63 8.05
N GLY A 688 -3.89 19.47 7.80
CA GLY A 688 -3.18 20.11 6.68
C GLY A 688 -2.52 21.45 7.04
N ASN A 689 -1.89 22.06 6.05
CA ASN A 689 -1.07 23.27 6.22
C ASN A 689 -1.75 24.48 5.56
N GLU A 690 -1.95 25.54 6.34
CA GLU A 690 -2.60 26.78 5.90
C GLU A 690 -1.90 27.39 4.68
N ALA A 691 -0.57 27.47 4.69
CA ALA A 691 0.21 28.07 3.61
C ALA A 691 0.22 27.22 2.33
N GLU A 692 0.12 25.90 2.43
CA GLU A 692 -0.02 25.01 1.27
C GLU A 692 -1.39 25.20 0.60
N ILE A 693 -2.47 25.25 1.39
CA ILE A 693 -3.83 25.44 0.90
C ILE A 693 -4.02 26.83 0.27
N THR A 694 -3.56 27.90 0.95
CA THR A 694 -3.65 29.27 0.43
C THR A 694 -2.81 29.43 -0.85
N LEU A 695 -1.65 28.76 -0.96
CA LEU A 695 -0.86 28.76 -2.18
C LEU A 695 -1.60 28.06 -3.33
N GLU A 696 -2.21 26.88 -3.10
CA GLU A 696 -2.96 26.16 -4.14
C GLU A 696 -4.15 27.00 -4.66
N LEU A 697 -4.93 27.61 -3.76
CA LEU A 697 -6.05 28.49 -4.13
C LEU A 697 -5.60 29.73 -4.92
N GLY A 698 -4.57 30.44 -4.45
CA GLY A 698 -4.03 31.63 -5.12
C GLY A 698 -3.37 31.33 -6.47
N ALA A 699 -2.77 30.15 -6.60
CA ALA A 699 -2.19 29.65 -7.85
C ALA A 699 -3.27 29.29 -8.88
N LEU A 700 -4.34 28.60 -8.47
CA LEU A 700 -5.52 28.35 -9.31
C LEU A 700 -6.21 29.66 -9.73
N PHE A 701 -6.30 30.65 -8.83
CA PHE A 701 -6.84 31.98 -9.14
C PHE A 701 -6.02 32.67 -10.23
N THR A 702 -4.69 32.59 -10.11
CA THR A 702 -3.75 33.15 -11.10
C THR A 702 -3.97 32.51 -12.48
N TYR A 703 -4.13 31.18 -12.55
CA TYR A 703 -4.40 30.48 -13.80
C TYR A 703 -5.74 30.91 -14.43
N GLU A 704 -6.83 30.91 -13.66
CA GLU A 704 -8.19 31.25 -14.12
C GLU A 704 -8.40 32.71 -14.55
N THR A 705 -7.53 33.61 -14.09
CA THR A 705 -7.58 35.05 -14.40
C THR A 705 -6.56 35.50 -15.44
N SER A 706 -5.67 34.60 -15.87
CA SER A 706 -4.68 34.87 -16.92
C SER A 706 -5.23 34.61 -18.33
N PRO A 707 -4.66 35.24 -19.39
CA PRO A 707 -4.97 34.86 -20.77
C PRO A 707 -4.69 33.38 -21.00
N VAL A 708 -5.61 32.68 -21.68
CA VAL A 708 -5.58 31.20 -21.77
C VAL A 708 -4.21 30.70 -22.25
N TYR A 709 -3.64 31.31 -23.30
CA TYR A 709 -2.36 30.93 -23.90
C TYR A 709 -1.13 31.19 -23.02
N GLU A 710 -1.22 32.02 -21.99
CA GLU A 710 -0.12 32.31 -21.06
C GLU A 710 -0.30 31.65 -19.69
N ALA A 711 -1.51 31.20 -19.35
CA ALA A 711 -1.87 30.83 -17.98
C ALA A 711 -0.96 29.78 -17.31
N PRO A 712 -0.48 28.71 -17.99
CA PRO A 712 0.51 27.80 -17.40
C PRO A 712 1.88 28.49 -17.11
N SER A 713 2.31 29.39 -17.99
CA SER A 713 3.57 30.14 -17.85
C SER A 713 3.49 31.16 -16.72
N VAL A 714 2.35 31.84 -16.57
CA VAL A 714 2.10 32.79 -15.46
C VAL A 714 2.02 32.04 -14.12
N LEU A 715 1.41 30.86 -14.09
CA LEU A 715 1.39 29.97 -12.92
C LEU A 715 2.82 29.59 -12.48
N GLU A 716 3.66 29.09 -13.41
CA GLU A 716 5.07 28.77 -13.13
C GLU A 716 5.87 30.00 -12.68
N TYR A 717 5.61 31.16 -13.26
CA TYR A 717 6.22 32.42 -12.84
C TYR A 717 5.85 32.79 -11.39
N VAL A 718 4.58 32.70 -10.99
CA VAL A 718 4.15 33.03 -9.62
C VAL A 718 4.73 32.05 -8.59
N ILE A 719 4.76 30.75 -8.90
CA ILE A 719 5.38 29.74 -8.03
C ILE A 719 6.90 30.00 -7.89
N SER A 720 7.61 30.25 -9.00
CA SER A 720 9.06 30.42 -9.00
C SER A 720 9.55 31.79 -8.49
N LYS A 721 8.70 32.83 -8.46
CA LYS A 721 9.07 34.18 -7.98
C LYS A 721 8.61 34.48 -6.55
N SER A 722 7.57 33.82 -6.04
CA SER A 722 7.19 33.97 -4.64
C SER A 722 8.16 33.21 -3.72
N ASN A 723 8.51 33.78 -2.56
CA ASN A 723 9.35 33.10 -1.57
C ASN A 723 8.68 31.83 -1.04
N LEU A 724 7.38 31.89 -0.77
CA LEU A 724 6.55 30.77 -0.36
C LEU A 724 6.49 29.69 -1.44
N GLY A 725 6.23 30.08 -2.70
CA GLY A 725 6.21 29.15 -3.84
C GLY A 725 7.56 28.47 -4.09
N ARG A 726 8.69 29.20 -3.95
CA ARG A 726 10.03 28.59 -4.03
C ARG A 726 10.33 27.60 -2.90
N ARG A 727 9.78 27.81 -1.70
CA ARG A 727 9.95 26.89 -0.56
C ARG A 727 9.06 25.65 -0.69
N LEU A 728 7.88 25.79 -1.30
CA LEU A 728 6.91 24.71 -1.47
C LEU A 728 6.97 24.03 -2.86
N SER A 729 7.77 24.51 -3.81
CA SER A 729 7.82 24.01 -5.20
C SER A 729 8.09 22.52 -5.31
N ASN A 730 8.83 21.97 -4.34
CA ASN A 730 9.26 20.57 -4.28
C ASN A 730 8.37 19.75 -3.32
N LYS A 731 7.08 20.09 -3.22
CA LYS A 731 6.07 19.36 -2.43
C LYS A 731 5.06 18.70 -3.36
N ALA A 732 4.61 17.48 -3.01
CA ALA A 732 3.69 16.69 -3.84
C ALA A 732 2.41 17.46 -4.23
N PHE A 733 1.80 18.23 -3.32
CA PHE A 733 0.57 18.97 -3.63
C PHE A 733 0.76 19.99 -4.78
N VAL A 734 1.94 20.62 -4.90
CA VAL A 734 2.23 21.54 -6.01
C VAL A 734 2.28 20.78 -7.35
N TYR A 735 2.86 19.59 -7.38
CA TYR A 735 2.84 18.74 -8.57
C TYR A 735 1.41 18.29 -8.91
N ALA A 736 0.61 17.88 -7.92
CA ALA A 736 -0.79 17.48 -8.13
C ALA A 736 -1.65 18.62 -8.69
N MET A 737 -1.51 19.83 -8.12
CA MET A 737 -2.13 21.05 -8.63
C MET A 737 -1.70 21.33 -10.08
N LYS A 738 -0.40 21.31 -10.37
CA LYS A 738 0.11 21.53 -11.74
C LYS A 738 -0.46 20.49 -12.72
N VAL A 739 -0.47 19.21 -12.37
CA VAL A 739 -1.02 18.12 -13.20
C VAL A 739 -2.47 18.42 -13.55
N ASN A 740 -3.31 18.75 -12.56
CA ASN A 740 -4.72 19.09 -12.78
C ASN A 740 -4.90 20.33 -13.69
N VAL A 741 -4.06 21.36 -13.52
CA VAL A 741 -4.08 22.55 -14.37
C VAL A 741 -3.67 22.23 -15.81
N TYR A 742 -2.58 21.49 -16.03
CA TYR A 742 -2.12 21.12 -17.36
C TYR A 742 -3.09 20.16 -18.08
N GLU A 743 -3.71 19.22 -17.37
CA GLU A 743 -4.79 18.36 -17.90
C GLU A 743 -5.92 19.20 -18.47
N HIS A 744 -6.42 20.16 -17.69
CA HIS A 744 -7.49 21.04 -18.12
C HIS A 744 -7.06 22.01 -19.23
N HIS A 745 -5.83 22.55 -19.17
CA HIS A 745 -5.30 23.42 -20.21
C HIS A 745 -5.27 22.74 -21.59
N ILE A 746 -4.85 21.47 -21.64
CA ILE A 746 -4.88 20.62 -22.85
C ILE A 746 -6.32 20.39 -23.35
N GLN A 747 -7.32 20.33 -22.47
CA GLN A 747 -8.73 20.22 -22.88
C GLN A 747 -9.23 21.51 -23.56
N ARG A 748 -8.81 22.70 -23.06
CA ARG A 748 -9.18 24.00 -23.68
C ARG A 748 -8.42 24.30 -24.96
N LEU A 749 -7.15 23.89 -25.04
CA LEU A 749 -6.31 24.04 -26.23
C LEU A 749 -5.78 22.66 -26.67
N PRO A 750 -6.53 21.88 -27.48
CA PRO A 750 -6.09 20.57 -27.95
C PRO A 750 -4.80 20.58 -28.80
N CYS A 751 -4.42 21.75 -29.32
CA CYS A 751 -3.13 21.98 -29.97
C CYS A 751 -1.94 22.03 -28.99
N PHE A 752 -2.19 22.22 -27.69
CA PHE A 752 -1.18 22.14 -26.65
C PHE A 752 -0.76 20.69 -26.44
N GLY A 753 0.49 20.37 -26.76
CA GLY A 753 1.00 19.00 -26.74
C GLY A 753 0.97 18.38 -25.34
N LYS A 754 0.55 17.12 -25.24
CA LYS A 754 0.59 16.33 -23.99
C LYS A 754 2.01 16.06 -23.45
N GLN A 755 3.05 16.53 -24.13
CA GLN A 755 4.44 16.33 -23.72
C GLN A 755 4.70 16.95 -22.34
N LYS A 756 4.31 18.22 -22.11
CA LYS A 756 4.66 18.88 -20.84
C LYS A 756 3.99 18.26 -19.62
N LEU A 757 2.77 17.75 -19.80
CA LEU A 757 2.06 16.98 -18.77
C LEU A 757 2.72 15.62 -18.49
N ARG A 758 3.30 14.96 -19.51
CA ARG A 758 4.07 13.71 -19.31
C ARG A 758 5.35 13.99 -18.55
N GLU A 759 6.15 14.97 -18.98
CA GLU A 759 7.37 15.41 -18.27
C GLU A 759 7.07 15.71 -16.79
N LEU A 760 6.01 16.47 -16.51
CA LEU A 760 5.60 16.82 -15.15
C LEU A 760 5.22 15.59 -14.30
N LEU A 761 4.61 14.56 -14.91
CA LEU A 761 4.27 13.31 -14.21
C LEU A 761 5.48 12.40 -14.04
N ASP A 762 6.37 12.34 -15.03
CA ASP A 762 7.64 11.62 -14.94
C ASP A 762 8.50 12.22 -13.79
N ASP A 763 8.58 13.56 -13.70
CA ASP A 763 9.20 14.30 -12.60
C ASP A 763 8.50 14.02 -11.25
N ALA A 764 7.17 14.10 -11.20
CA ALA A 764 6.38 13.88 -9.97
C ALA A 764 6.55 12.45 -9.43
N ILE A 765 6.53 11.44 -10.31
CA ILE A 765 6.69 10.03 -9.93
C ILE A 765 8.15 9.74 -9.55
N SER A 766 9.12 10.42 -10.17
CA SER A 766 10.53 10.32 -9.77
C SER A 766 10.82 10.98 -8.42
N MET A 767 10.09 12.04 -8.03
CA MET A 767 10.24 12.70 -6.73
C MET A 767 9.41 12.06 -5.61
N PHE A 768 8.22 11.54 -5.92
CA PHE A 768 7.25 11.01 -4.96
C PHE A 768 6.70 9.64 -5.39
N PRO A 769 7.56 8.61 -5.55
CA PRO A 769 7.16 7.30 -6.06
C PRO A 769 6.18 6.55 -5.13
N GLU A 770 6.03 6.98 -3.87
CA GLU A 770 5.03 6.50 -2.92
C GLU A 770 3.64 7.14 -3.06
N LYS A 771 3.48 8.16 -3.91
CA LYS A 771 2.20 8.85 -4.12
C LYS A 771 1.39 8.21 -5.24
N VAL A 772 0.46 7.35 -4.82
CA VAL A 772 -0.53 6.63 -5.66
C VAL A 772 -1.19 7.53 -6.72
N GLU A 773 -1.53 8.77 -6.36
CA GLU A 773 -2.24 9.72 -7.23
C GLU A 773 -1.53 10.00 -8.55
N PHE A 774 -0.20 10.17 -8.55
CA PHE A 774 0.56 10.45 -9.78
C PHE A 774 0.61 9.24 -10.71
N ILE A 775 0.83 8.05 -10.15
CA ILE A 775 0.87 6.81 -10.93
C ILE A 775 -0.52 6.51 -11.51
N LYS A 776 -1.60 6.70 -10.73
CA LYS A 776 -2.98 6.60 -11.22
C LYS A 776 -3.23 7.53 -12.40
N LYS A 777 -2.91 8.83 -12.26
CA LYS A 777 -3.03 9.83 -13.33
C LYS A 777 -2.21 9.48 -14.58
N TYR A 778 -0.98 9.02 -14.41
CA TYR A 778 -0.15 8.57 -15.53
C TYR A 778 -0.78 7.38 -16.29
N LEU A 779 -1.33 6.41 -15.54
CA LEU A 779 -2.03 5.26 -16.13
C LEU A 779 -3.35 5.66 -16.81
N GLU A 780 -4.06 6.69 -16.36
CA GLU A 780 -5.25 7.23 -17.03
C GLU A 780 -4.91 7.94 -18.36
N LEU A 781 -3.80 8.69 -18.41
CA LEU A 781 -3.46 9.56 -19.55
C LEU A 781 -2.93 8.85 -20.81
N LYS A 782 -2.32 7.67 -20.66
CA LYS A 782 -1.70 6.92 -21.76
C LYS A 782 -2.72 5.98 -22.43
N ARG A 783 -2.84 6.04 -23.77
CA ARG A 783 -3.72 5.12 -24.53
C ARG A 783 -3.09 3.76 -24.82
N ASN A 784 -1.76 3.67 -24.91
CA ASN A 784 -1.08 2.41 -25.24
C ASN A 784 -0.68 1.64 -23.96
N ILE A 785 -1.19 0.42 -23.80
CA ILE A 785 -0.86 -0.48 -22.69
C ILE A 785 0.63 -0.87 -22.65
N PHE A 786 1.29 -0.98 -23.82
CA PHE A 786 2.70 -1.32 -23.93
C PHE A 786 3.61 -0.23 -23.35
N GLU A 787 3.29 1.04 -23.57
CA GLU A 787 4.00 2.18 -22.96
C GLU A 787 3.87 2.18 -21.43
N LYS A 788 2.69 1.85 -20.90
CA LYS A 788 2.45 1.74 -19.45
C LYS A 788 3.30 0.62 -18.84
N ARG A 789 3.32 -0.57 -19.47
CA ARG A 789 4.16 -1.70 -19.05
C ARG A 789 5.65 -1.34 -19.05
N ILE A 790 6.15 -0.68 -20.11
CA ILE A 790 7.55 -0.23 -20.17
C ILE A 790 7.85 0.79 -19.07
N PHE A 791 6.96 1.74 -18.82
CA PHE A 791 7.13 2.74 -17.77
C PHE A 791 7.21 2.09 -16.38
N LEU A 792 6.23 1.25 -16.02
CA LEU A 792 6.21 0.56 -14.72
C LEU A 792 7.42 -0.37 -14.52
N LYS A 793 7.99 -0.94 -15.59
CA LYS A 793 9.25 -1.71 -15.55
C LYS A 793 10.51 -0.84 -15.41
N LYS A 794 10.46 0.43 -15.81
CA LYS A 794 11.57 1.40 -15.70
C LYS A 794 11.58 2.17 -14.37
N LEU A 795 10.49 2.12 -13.60
CA LEU A 795 10.44 2.75 -12.29
C LEU A 795 11.52 2.17 -11.37
N PRO A 796 12.35 3.01 -10.73
CA PRO A 796 13.48 2.57 -9.94
C PRO A 796 13.04 1.63 -8.81
N ASP A 797 13.94 0.72 -8.42
CA ASP A 797 13.72 -0.21 -7.32
C ASP A 797 13.93 0.50 -5.98
N CYS A 798 12.96 1.35 -5.64
CA CYS A 798 12.94 2.12 -4.40
C CYS A 798 12.34 1.28 -3.25
N ALA A 799 12.82 1.49 -2.02
CA ALA A 799 12.41 0.69 -0.88
C ALA A 799 11.00 1.05 -0.34
N GLY A 800 10.39 0.08 0.37
CA GLY A 800 9.17 0.30 1.16
C GLY A 800 7.94 0.67 0.33
N LYS A 801 7.23 1.73 0.73
CA LYS A 801 5.92 2.12 0.16
C LYS A 801 5.93 2.33 -1.35
N SER A 802 7.03 2.86 -1.90
CA SER A 802 7.20 3.11 -3.34
C SER A 802 7.11 1.82 -4.18
N LYS A 803 7.77 0.75 -3.71
CA LYS A 803 7.71 -0.59 -4.30
C LYS A 803 6.28 -1.13 -4.29
N LEU A 804 5.59 -1.02 -3.14
CA LEU A 804 4.20 -1.47 -3.00
C LEU A 804 3.26 -0.75 -3.98
N VAL A 805 3.42 0.56 -4.17
CA VAL A 805 2.64 1.32 -5.16
C VAL A 805 2.93 0.86 -6.59
N ARG A 806 4.20 0.58 -6.92
CA ARG A 806 4.60 0.00 -8.23
C ARG A 806 3.98 -1.40 -8.43
N SER A 807 4.04 -2.26 -7.43
CA SER A 807 3.45 -3.61 -7.42
C SER A 807 1.93 -3.56 -7.64
N ALA A 808 1.23 -2.75 -6.85
CA ALA A 808 -0.21 -2.52 -7.01
C ALA A 808 -0.57 -1.92 -8.38
N ALA A 809 0.26 -1.03 -8.93
CA ALA A 809 0.05 -0.45 -10.26
C ALA A 809 0.23 -1.46 -11.40
N LYS A 810 1.17 -2.41 -11.29
CA LYS A 810 1.32 -3.55 -12.22
C LYS A 810 0.06 -4.41 -12.21
N ILE A 811 -0.40 -4.81 -11.01
CA ILE A 811 -1.60 -5.65 -10.84
C ILE A 811 -2.83 -4.95 -11.39
N PHE A 812 -3.06 -3.68 -11.04
CA PHE A 812 -4.20 -2.91 -11.55
C PHE A 812 -4.21 -2.83 -13.07
N LEU A 813 -3.06 -2.61 -13.72
CA LEU A 813 -2.99 -2.48 -15.18
C LEU A 813 -3.42 -3.76 -15.90
N GLU A 814 -2.98 -4.93 -15.42
CA GLU A 814 -3.34 -6.21 -16.02
C GLU A 814 -4.76 -6.66 -15.61
N TRP A 815 -5.20 -6.33 -14.39
CA TRP A 815 -6.58 -6.55 -13.93
C TRP A 815 -7.59 -5.76 -14.76
N ASP A 816 -7.41 -4.44 -14.92
CA ASP A 816 -8.27 -3.58 -15.74
C ASP A 816 -8.34 -4.06 -17.20
N TYR A 817 -7.24 -4.60 -17.73
CA TYR A 817 -7.20 -5.18 -19.07
C TYR A 817 -7.95 -6.52 -19.15
N TYR A 818 -7.77 -7.41 -18.18
CA TYR A 818 -8.46 -8.70 -18.08
C TYR A 818 -9.96 -8.55 -17.83
N SER A 819 -10.39 -7.69 -16.91
CA SER A 819 -11.81 -7.44 -16.62
C SER A 819 -12.60 -6.92 -17.83
N LYS A 820 -11.92 -6.33 -18.82
CA LYS A 820 -12.51 -5.86 -20.09
C LYS A 820 -12.47 -6.90 -21.21
N HIS A 821 -11.67 -7.95 -21.07
CA HIS A 821 -11.45 -9.01 -22.07
C HIS A 821 -11.27 -10.39 -21.38
N PRO A 822 -12.24 -10.87 -20.58
CA PRO A 822 -12.09 -12.09 -19.78
C PRO A 822 -11.87 -13.34 -20.65
N GLU A 823 -12.32 -13.33 -21.90
CA GLU A 823 -12.09 -14.38 -22.90
C GLU A 823 -10.64 -14.46 -23.41
N ASN A 824 -9.83 -13.42 -23.16
CA ASN A 824 -8.46 -13.34 -23.64
C ASN A 824 -7.48 -14.09 -22.71
N SER A 825 -7.14 -15.33 -23.10
CA SER A 825 -6.16 -16.16 -22.38
C SER A 825 -4.80 -15.50 -22.14
N HIS A 826 -4.36 -14.59 -23.02
CA HIS A 826 -3.12 -13.85 -22.82
C HIS A 826 -3.26 -12.75 -21.75
N ALA A 827 -4.44 -12.12 -21.62
CA ALA A 827 -4.72 -11.16 -20.54
C ALA A 827 -4.67 -11.84 -19.17
N LEU A 828 -5.28 -13.04 -19.06
CA LEU A 828 -5.22 -13.85 -17.85
C LEU A 828 -3.78 -14.28 -17.50
N MET A 829 -3.00 -14.72 -18.49
CA MET A 829 -1.59 -15.09 -18.29
C MET A 829 -0.76 -13.91 -17.74
N LEU A 830 -0.98 -12.70 -18.25
CA LEU A 830 -0.28 -11.49 -17.79
C LEU A 830 -0.73 -11.05 -16.38
N LEU A 831 -2.02 -11.18 -16.06
CA LEU A 831 -2.53 -10.95 -14.70
C LEU A 831 -1.92 -11.92 -13.69
N ARG A 832 -1.90 -13.22 -14.00
CA ARG A 832 -1.24 -14.25 -13.18
C ARG A 832 0.23 -13.90 -12.92
N GLN A 833 0.98 -13.59 -13.97
CA GLN A 833 2.37 -13.18 -13.85
C GLN A 833 2.53 -11.89 -13.01
N ALA A 834 1.71 -10.87 -13.24
CA ALA A 834 1.80 -9.61 -12.51
C ALA A 834 1.49 -9.78 -11.02
N LEU A 835 0.53 -10.65 -10.67
CA LEU A 835 0.23 -11.02 -9.28
C LEU A 835 1.39 -11.81 -8.64
N GLU A 836 1.89 -12.86 -9.31
CA GLU A 836 2.96 -13.71 -8.78
C GLU A 836 4.28 -12.94 -8.61
N ASP A 837 4.72 -12.19 -9.63
CA ASP A 837 5.94 -11.38 -9.58
C ASP A 837 5.84 -10.30 -8.48
N SER A 838 4.67 -9.64 -8.36
CA SER A 838 4.45 -8.62 -7.33
C SER A 838 4.37 -9.22 -5.92
N ALA A 839 3.70 -10.36 -5.74
CA ALA A 839 3.59 -11.01 -4.43
C ALA A 839 4.95 -11.57 -3.95
N ARG A 840 5.80 -12.03 -4.87
CA ARG A 840 7.21 -12.36 -4.61
C ARG A 840 8.04 -11.13 -4.25
N GLU A 841 7.86 -10.02 -4.97
CA GLU A 841 8.50 -8.73 -4.64
C GLU A 841 8.11 -8.28 -3.23
N GLU A 842 6.83 -8.21 -2.91
CA GLU A 842 6.32 -7.68 -1.64
C GLU A 842 6.65 -8.56 -0.44
N ALA A 843 6.80 -9.88 -0.61
CA ALA A 843 7.28 -10.76 0.46
C ALA A 843 8.62 -10.29 1.04
N SER A 844 9.50 -9.68 0.22
CA SER A 844 10.77 -9.12 0.68
C SER A 844 10.70 -7.74 1.37
N ASN A 845 9.50 -7.18 1.54
CA ASN A 845 9.32 -5.89 2.24
C ASN A 845 9.16 -6.03 3.77
N GLY A 846 9.32 -7.24 4.32
CA GLY A 846 9.43 -7.52 5.76
C GLY A 846 8.09 -7.57 6.52
N TYR A 847 7.10 -6.76 6.15
CA TYR A 847 5.78 -6.77 6.79
C TYR A 847 4.92 -7.94 6.29
N PRO A 848 4.20 -8.66 7.17
CA PRO A 848 3.26 -9.70 6.76
C PRO A 848 2.08 -9.06 6.03
N ASP A 849 1.85 -9.43 4.77
CA ASP A 849 0.67 -9.05 3.98
C ASP A 849 0.45 -10.07 2.85
N ALA A 850 -0.67 -10.78 2.88
CA ALA A 850 -0.93 -11.91 1.99
C ALA A 850 -1.91 -11.58 0.86
N TYR A 851 -2.41 -10.35 0.77
CA TYR A 851 -3.53 -10.00 -0.11
C TYR A 851 -3.29 -10.35 -1.59
N PHE A 852 -2.09 -10.11 -2.14
CA PHE A 852 -1.76 -10.48 -3.53
C PHE A 852 -1.69 -11.99 -3.75
N TRP A 853 -1.25 -12.77 -2.74
CA TRP A 853 -1.28 -14.24 -2.79
C TRP A 853 -2.72 -14.77 -2.69
N CYS A 854 -3.54 -14.20 -1.81
CA CYS A 854 -4.98 -14.50 -1.72
C CYS A 854 -5.71 -14.14 -3.02
N PHE A 855 -5.36 -13.02 -3.66
CA PHE A 855 -5.95 -12.61 -4.94
C PHE A 855 -5.54 -13.56 -6.08
N LEU A 856 -4.27 -13.97 -6.17
CA LEU A 856 -3.85 -14.99 -7.14
C LEU A 856 -4.58 -16.32 -6.91
N MET A 857 -4.64 -16.78 -5.66
CA MET A 857 -5.36 -18.01 -5.29
C MET A 857 -6.85 -17.93 -5.62
N TYR A 858 -7.49 -16.79 -5.38
CA TYR A 858 -8.87 -16.52 -5.76
C TYR A 858 -9.08 -16.66 -7.28
N ILE A 859 -8.18 -16.09 -8.10
CA ILE A 859 -8.27 -16.23 -9.56
C ILE A 859 -8.14 -17.69 -10.00
N GLU A 860 -7.16 -18.43 -9.47
CA GLU A 860 -7.01 -19.86 -9.76
C GLU A 860 -8.26 -20.67 -9.34
N ALA A 861 -8.83 -20.38 -8.16
CA ALA A 861 -10.02 -21.05 -7.66
C ALA A 861 -11.28 -20.75 -8.48
N GLN A 862 -11.43 -19.55 -9.04
CA GLN A 862 -12.54 -19.26 -9.97
C GLN A 862 -12.38 -19.99 -11.31
N ILE A 863 -11.15 -20.09 -11.82
CA ILE A 863 -10.87 -20.81 -13.08
C ILE A 863 -11.20 -22.29 -12.92
N ALA A 864 -10.70 -22.93 -11.85
CA ALA A 864 -10.96 -24.34 -11.55
C ALA A 864 -12.46 -24.68 -11.37
N ARG A 865 -13.30 -23.70 -10.98
CA ARG A 865 -14.76 -23.86 -10.91
C ARG A 865 -15.46 -23.75 -12.27
N GLY A 866 -14.83 -23.07 -13.24
CA GLY A 866 -15.37 -22.89 -14.59
C GLY A 866 -14.91 -23.94 -15.60
N SER A 867 -13.91 -24.76 -15.26
CA SER A 867 -13.29 -25.75 -16.15
C SER A 867 -13.50 -27.19 -15.68
N VAL A 868 -13.50 -28.13 -16.64
CA VAL A 868 -13.80 -29.56 -16.40
C VAL A 868 -12.53 -30.43 -16.50
N LYS A 869 -11.35 -29.94 -16.07
CA LYS A 869 -10.05 -30.59 -16.38
C LYS A 869 -9.02 -30.62 -15.23
N ARG A 870 -8.23 -31.71 -15.23
CA ARG A 870 -7.10 -31.94 -14.30
C ARG A 870 -5.93 -30.95 -14.38
N MET A 871 -5.86 -30.06 -15.39
CA MET A 871 -4.76 -29.08 -15.49
C MET A 871 -4.85 -27.98 -14.41
N ASP A 872 -6.04 -27.78 -13.84
CA ASP A 872 -6.31 -26.65 -12.95
C ASP A 872 -5.89 -26.93 -11.50
N GLU A 873 -5.91 -28.21 -11.08
CA GLU A 873 -5.38 -28.64 -9.77
C GLU A 873 -3.86 -28.43 -9.64
N ALA A 874 -3.11 -28.66 -10.72
CA ALA A 874 -1.66 -28.46 -10.74
C ALA A 874 -1.28 -26.97 -10.55
N SER A 875 -2.08 -26.06 -11.12
CA SER A 875 -1.90 -24.61 -10.97
C SER A 875 -2.22 -24.18 -9.53
N LEU A 876 -3.34 -24.66 -8.97
CA LEU A 876 -3.70 -24.46 -7.56
C LEU A 876 -2.65 -25.02 -6.57
N LEU A 877 -2.06 -26.17 -6.87
CA LEU A 877 -0.99 -26.77 -6.06
C LEU A 877 0.32 -25.99 -6.16
N TYR A 878 0.67 -25.50 -7.35
CA TYR A 878 1.83 -24.62 -7.56
C TYR A 878 1.72 -23.32 -6.77
N VAL A 879 0.61 -22.58 -6.92
CA VAL A 879 0.40 -21.32 -6.19
C VAL A 879 0.33 -21.57 -4.68
N PHE A 880 -0.29 -22.66 -4.23
CA PHE A 880 -0.32 -23.03 -2.82
C PHE A 880 1.09 -23.29 -2.26
N THR A 881 1.88 -24.11 -2.95
CA THR A 881 3.23 -24.49 -2.52
C THR A 881 4.16 -23.27 -2.46
N LEU A 882 4.07 -22.40 -3.46
CA LEU A 882 4.86 -21.18 -3.57
C LEU A 882 4.42 -20.10 -2.58
N GLY A 883 3.11 -19.85 -2.46
CA GLY A 883 2.55 -18.91 -1.51
C GLY A 883 2.87 -19.31 -0.08
N GLN A 884 2.63 -20.57 0.30
CA GLN A 884 3.02 -21.06 1.64
C GLN A 884 4.52 -20.96 1.91
N LYS A 885 5.40 -21.02 0.89
CA LYS A 885 6.83 -20.79 1.10
C LYS A 885 7.10 -19.39 1.64
N LEU A 886 6.35 -18.39 1.18
CA LEU A 886 6.62 -16.95 1.37
C LEU A 886 5.68 -16.27 2.39
N CYS A 887 4.47 -16.78 2.59
CA CYS A 887 3.53 -16.35 3.62
C CYS A 887 3.03 -17.51 4.50
N PRO A 888 3.91 -18.32 5.12
CA PRO A 888 3.51 -19.46 5.98
C PRO A 888 2.67 -19.03 7.20
N TRP A 889 2.74 -17.75 7.57
CA TRP A 889 2.03 -17.12 8.67
C TRP A 889 0.56 -16.75 8.37
N SER A 890 0.09 -16.81 7.12
CA SER A 890 -1.27 -16.36 6.75
C SER A 890 -2.28 -17.50 6.76
N LYS A 891 -3.14 -17.55 7.77
CA LYS A 891 -4.25 -18.51 7.83
C LYS A 891 -5.27 -18.25 6.71
N THR A 892 -5.54 -16.97 6.42
CA THR A 892 -6.41 -16.53 5.33
C THR A 892 -5.99 -17.11 3.98
N PHE A 893 -4.70 -17.07 3.63
CA PHE A 893 -4.20 -17.67 2.39
C PHE A 893 -4.43 -19.19 2.33
N ILE A 894 -4.19 -19.90 3.44
CA ILE A 894 -4.43 -21.35 3.53
C ILE A 894 -5.93 -21.64 3.30
N PHE A 895 -6.83 -20.87 3.90
CA PHE A 895 -8.28 -21.02 3.74
C PHE A 895 -8.82 -20.58 2.38
N GLU A 896 -8.23 -19.58 1.72
CA GLU A 896 -8.55 -19.29 0.32
C GLU A 896 -8.15 -20.47 -0.59
N SER A 897 -7.03 -21.14 -0.29
CA SER A 897 -6.54 -22.26 -1.11
C SER A 897 -7.41 -23.51 -1.07
N THR A 898 -8.31 -23.65 -0.09
CA THR A 898 -9.27 -24.77 -0.01
C THR A 898 -10.50 -24.57 -0.90
N LYS A 899 -10.79 -23.33 -1.33
CA LYS A 899 -12.00 -23.02 -2.10
C LYS A 899 -11.96 -23.66 -3.50
N GLY A 900 -13.06 -24.33 -3.86
CA GLY A 900 -13.27 -24.81 -5.23
C GLY A 900 -12.57 -26.12 -5.60
N ARG A 901 -12.02 -26.85 -4.63
CA ARG A 901 -11.51 -28.22 -4.84
C ARG A 901 -12.62 -29.24 -4.57
N SER A 902 -12.76 -30.25 -5.43
CA SER A 902 -13.71 -31.35 -5.22
C SER A 902 -13.19 -32.30 -4.14
N ASN A 903 -13.94 -32.44 -3.03
CA ASN A 903 -13.79 -33.40 -1.93
C ASN A 903 -12.52 -34.29 -1.97
N SER A 904 -11.42 -33.82 -1.36
CA SER A 904 -10.37 -34.72 -0.89
C SER A 904 -10.00 -34.43 0.57
N GLU A 905 -10.01 -35.47 1.39
CA GLU A 905 -9.50 -35.46 2.77
C GLU A 905 -8.01 -35.12 2.80
N GLU A 906 -7.30 -35.38 1.70
CA GLU A 906 -5.91 -35.02 1.46
C GLU A 906 -5.68 -33.50 1.56
N TYR A 907 -6.49 -32.66 0.91
CA TYR A 907 -6.31 -31.20 0.99
C TYR A 907 -6.66 -30.64 2.37
N LEU A 908 -7.65 -31.22 3.05
CA LEU A 908 -7.97 -30.90 4.44
C LEU A 908 -6.78 -31.24 5.34
N SER A 909 -6.17 -32.42 5.16
CA SER A 909 -4.97 -32.87 5.89
C SER A 909 -3.77 -31.96 5.61
N VAL A 910 -3.52 -31.57 4.36
CA VAL A 910 -2.43 -30.66 3.97
C VAL A 910 -2.62 -29.26 4.55
N ALA A 911 -3.83 -28.71 4.51
CA ALA A 911 -4.16 -27.41 5.10
C ALA A 911 -3.99 -27.42 6.63
N TYR A 912 -4.54 -28.44 7.29
CA TYR A 912 -4.42 -28.65 8.73
C TYR A 912 -2.96 -28.80 9.18
N ASN A 913 -2.20 -29.70 8.55
CA ASN A 913 -0.78 -29.91 8.86
C ASN A 913 0.03 -28.62 8.68
N SER A 914 -0.32 -27.78 7.71
CA SER A 914 0.34 -26.49 7.51
C SER A 914 0.05 -25.50 8.64
N ILE A 915 -1.21 -25.39 9.06
CA ILE A 915 -1.64 -24.55 10.19
C ILE A 915 -0.92 -24.97 11.48
N ILE A 916 -0.89 -26.28 11.77
CA ILE A 916 -0.23 -26.83 12.96
C ILE A 916 1.28 -26.62 12.91
N THR A 917 1.94 -26.89 11.78
CA THR A 917 3.40 -26.74 11.63
C THR A 917 3.84 -25.28 11.80
N ALA A 918 3.09 -24.34 11.23
CA ALA A 918 3.36 -22.91 11.35
C ALA A 918 2.95 -22.32 12.72
N GLY A 919 2.16 -23.05 13.52
CA GLY A 919 1.65 -22.59 14.82
C GLY A 919 0.65 -21.45 14.68
N LEU A 920 -0.25 -21.52 13.70
CA LEU A 920 -1.34 -20.55 13.52
C LEU A 920 -2.52 -20.91 14.43
N ASN A 921 -3.35 -19.93 14.80
CA ASN A 921 -4.49 -20.20 15.66
C ASN A 921 -5.52 -21.07 14.93
N LEU A 922 -6.06 -22.08 15.61
CA LEU A 922 -7.08 -22.98 15.06
C LEU A 922 -8.18 -23.13 16.10
N LEU A 923 -9.41 -22.76 15.73
CA LEU A 923 -10.56 -22.71 16.63
C LEU A 923 -11.52 -23.88 16.42
N CYS A 924 -11.36 -24.65 15.33
CA CYS A 924 -12.05 -25.90 15.04
C CYS A 924 -11.02 -26.89 14.50
N ILE A 925 -10.79 -28.03 15.15
CA ILE A 925 -9.97 -29.10 14.56
C ILE A 925 -10.79 -29.88 13.51
N PRO A 926 -10.20 -30.41 12.43
CA PRO A 926 -10.97 -31.09 11.39
C PRO A 926 -11.78 -32.30 11.88
N ASN A 927 -11.39 -32.92 13.00
CA ASN A 927 -12.13 -34.04 13.60
C ASN A 927 -13.45 -33.58 14.27
N GLU A 928 -13.53 -32.35 14.78
CA GLU A 928 -14.79 -31.79 15.33
C GLU A 928 -15.85 -31.62 14.24
N VAL A 929 -15.44 -31.45 12.99
CA VAL A 929 -16.35 -31.38 11.84
C VAL A 929 -17.20 -32.65 11.75
N SER A 930 -16.62 -33.82 12.03
CA SER A 930 -17.35 -35.08 12.06
C SER A 930 -18.39 -35.15 13.19
N GLU A 931 -18.23 -34.36 14.26
CA GLU A 931 -19.17 -34.27 15.37
C GLU A 931 -20.27 -33.25 15.08
N ILE A 932 -19.90 -32.06 14.58
CA ILE A 932 -20.82 -31.01 14.09
C ILE A 932 -21.73 -31.54 12.97
N LEU A 933 -21.25 -32.51 12.18
CA LEU A 933 -22.04 -33.14 11.12
C LEU A 933 -22.90 -34.32 11.58
N ARG A 934 -22.78 -34.83 12.82
CA ARG A 934 -23.69 -35.88 13.33
C ARG A 934 -25.11 -35.32 13.37
N PRO A 935 -26.11 -35.98 12.76
CA PRO A 935 -27.49 -35.53 12.89
C PRO A 935 -27.85 -35.52 14.38
N ASN A 936 -28.51 -34.44 14.83
CA ASN A 936 -29.09 -34.40 16.16
C ASN A 936 -30.03 -35.61 16.29
N ALA A 937 -29.64 -36.58 17.11
CA ALA A 937 -30.57 -37.57 17.61
C ALA A 937 -31.72 -36.80 18.28
N GLU A 938 -32.94 -37.29 18.10
CA GLU A 938 -34.11 -36.69 18.76
C GLU A 938 -33.82 -36.59 20.25
N ILE A 939 -33.97 -35.38 20.82
CA ILE A 939 -33.81 -35.16 22.26
C ILE A 939 -34.97 -35.91 22.92
N ASP A 940 -34.69 -37.13 23.34
CA ASP A 940 -35.65 -37.99 24.02
C ASP A 940 -35.99 -37.34 25.36
N GLN A 941 -37.25 -36.97 25.54
CA GLN A 941 -37.72 -36.13 26.66
C GLN A 941 -37.88 -36.94 27.96
N GLN A 942 -36.88 -37.76 28.32
CA GLN A 942 -36.94 -38.66 29.48
C GLN A 942 -35.91 -38.42 30.58
N GLU A 943 -34.91 -37.55 30.39
CA GLU A 943 -34.04 -37.09 31.49
C GLU A 943 -33.92 -35.55 31.53
N VAL A 944 -34.83 -34.93 32.30
CA VAL A 944 -34.79 -33.56 32.84
C VAL A 944 -35.13 -33.61 34.32
#